data_AF-A0A928JVU9-F1
#
_entry.id   AF-A0A928JVU9-F1
#
_cell.length_a   1.000
_cell.length_b   1.000
_cell.length_c   1.000
_cell.angle_alpha   90.00
_cell.angle_beta   90.00
_cell.angle_gamma   90.00
#
_symmetry.space_group_name_H-M   'P 1'
#
loop_
_entity.id
_entity.type
_entity.pdbx_description
1 polymer ?
#
loop_
_entity_poly.entity_id
_entity_poly.type
_entity_poly.pdbx_seq_one_letter_code
_entity_poly.pdbx_strand_id
1 'polypeptide(L)'
;MKKLSTKIIALILVVLIAALFPVQVYADQPEYISEVKIGIGSDVDDASEDLEGYEIVTMDGEYADINAKAGSYGGGKGERAVLIGYKTTTVKSDAITDLSILNMGADVKYDDLGIFIQEKMDTEITPLLDNFVKSLEEYRINYTSDNKENKDRARASHDLLNTLFDDDTEMSLGDLFLNETRYEIGEEEYNELSDDEKKQHADLVTILLQSTNIAVQTMEYALAMASDTSEDNWLDRFPKLTYKNMIYQTGLPPKDAKKALSREYYDDTQLILALWDDFQKRLEKADVYRKVLEAIADGVDYERAFATIEGTDLDSSSEEEIKEYAEANTVIGKYADIASDMEAIVTIKEYLEEMPYGNETMLDFFLQPYEDIAKTSTTIYPLIASLSEGQRAALNFMSLETLIMMTMQNKKAYNEAKITEQEPLSIYFGVDREMYDIGGIALTPNTTSESVTDMLNVDSNAALVWQNFKVGTDAVVANAFMEAFKYMKDDFVMPKVNVIMPIYKIYAVYSNIAENGKLLFVTDTIAPERTKYLMDCFDKFSTGFWETQEVFTMDGTKTIWHTSAEEMEMIKEDIREWMNINGGNVFGYIAYGITFVVAAAGLYTLSTQYDIEYTPGPAIVYDTISFNRYNENGERISVDSKPIRYKACTCEREDEDYRDALGDKSDLNGDVGKQWLILYATKDQALDPILADSFKVQYGNNNLPAGYKTGLHLFGTTGAVDLNNKDFCWDHGKDGIWVFFKRDTGASVTGSVFSNGTVALIGVGGAVFGAAITAVTMTVSRKRKAEEK
;
A
#
# COMPACT_ATOMS: atom_id res chain seq x y z
N MET A 1 15.13 19.69 43.68
CA MET A 1 13.85 18.96 43.74
C MET A 1 13.24 18.72 42.36
N LYS A 2 13.03 19.74 41.50
CA LYS A 2 12.49 19.56 40.14
C LYS A 2 13.23 18.59 39.19
N LYS A 3 14.56 18.40 39.33
CA LYS A 3 15.32 17.44 38.51
C LYS A 3 15.24 15.98 38.98
N LEU A 4 14.76 15.74 40.21
CA LEU A 4 14.60 14.40 40.77
C LEU A 4 13.24 13.80 40.39
N SER A 5 12.20 14.64 40.24
CA SER A 5 10.86 14.21 39.81
C SER A 5 10.82 13.75 38.36
N THR A 6 11.53 14.40 37.43
CA THR A 6 11.51 14.02 36.00
C THR A 6 12.14 12.64 35.75
N LYS A 7 13.18 12.28 36.51
CA LYS A 7 13.82 10.95 36.39
C LYS A 7 12.98 9.82 37.01
N ILE A 8 12.16 10.15 38.00
CA ILE A 8 11.24 9.20 38.64
C ILE A 8 10.04 8.94 37.72
N ILE A 9 9.51 9.98 37.06
CA ILE A 9 8.40 9.86 36.10
C ILE A 9 8.78 9.01 34.89
N ALA A 10 9.98 9.20 34.32
CA ALA A 10 10.45 8.39 33.19
C ALA A 10 10.64 6.90 33.56
N LEU A 11 11.14 6.60 34.76
CA LEU A 11 11.30 5.22 35.25
C LEU A 11 9.94 4.53 35.49
N ILE A 12 8.95 5.28 35.99
CA ILE A 12 7.58 4.78 36.21
C ILE A 12 6.87 4.50 34.87
N LEU A 13 7.10 5.33 33.85
CA LEU A 13 6.57 5.10 32.49
C LEU A 13 7.12 3.82 31.85
N VAL A 14 8.42 3.55 31.99
CA VAL A 14 9.06 2.31 31.49
C VAL A 14 8.54 1.07 32.22
N VAL A 15 8.26 1.16 33.52
CA VAL A 15 7.69 0.06 34.32
C VAL A 15 6.19 -0.14 34.03
N LEU A 16 5.45 0.93 33.75
CA LEU A 16 4.03 0.88 33.33
C LEU A 16 3.86 0.19 31.96
N ILE A 17 4.73 0.46 31.00
CA ILE A 17 4.71 -0.22 29.69
C ILE A 17 4.96 -1.73 29.85
N ALA A 18 5.84 -2.13 30.78
CA ALA A 18 6.12 -3.53 31.07
C ALA A 18 5.02 -4.25 31.88
N ALA A 19 4.18 -3.52 32.61
CA ALA A 19 3.14 -4.07 33.50
C ALA A 19 1.74 -4.14 32.86
N LEU A 20 1.55 -3.64 31.64
CA LEU A 20 0.27 -3.60 30.91
C LEU A 20 -0.20 -4.95 30.33
N PHE A 21 0.45 -6.08 30.64
CA PHE A 21 -0.08 -7.39 30.28
C PHE A 21 -1.17 -7.83 31.28
N PRO A 22 -2.45 -7.93 30.87
CA PRO A 22 -3.52 -8.29 31.77
C PRO A 22 -3.41 -9.76 32.22
N VAL A 23 -3.36 -9.98 33.54
CA VAL A 23 -3.58 -11.31 34.14
C VAL A 23 -5.08 -11.59 34.12
N GLN A 24 -5.57 -12.29 33.09
CA GLN A 24 -6.97 -12.69 33.00
C GLN A 24 -7.25 -13.96 33.84
N VAL A 25 -8.38 -13.94 34.55
CA VAL A 25 -8.91 -15.07 35.34
C VAL A 25 -9.45 -16.14 34.39
N TYR A 26 -8.83 -17.33 34.42
CA TYR A 26 -9.14 -18.49 33.58
C TYR A 26 -10.52 -19.11 33.90
N ALA A 27 -11.55 -18.73 33.15
CA ALA A 27 -12.56 -19.70 32.70
C ALA A 27 -12.03 -20.35 31.40
N ASP A 28 -12.45 -21.59 31.06
CA ASP A 28 -12.10 -22.23 29.78
C ASP A 28 -12.52 -21.31 28.62
N GLN A 29 -11.58 -20.49 28.15
CA GLN A 29 -11.76 -19.68 26.97
C GLN A 29 -11.67 -20.62 25.77
N PRO A 30 -12.55 -20.48 24.77
CA PRO A 30 -12.38 -21.20 23.51
C PRO A 30 -11.02 -20.86 22.89
N GLU A 31 -10.37 -21.86 22.31
CA GLU A 31 -9.15 -21.70 21.55
C GLU A 31 -9.47 -21.37 20.10
N TYR A 32 -8.72 -20.42 19.56
CA TYR A 32 -8.83 -19.94 18.19
C TYR A 32 -7.56 -20.26 17.42
N ILE A 33 -7.65 -20.30 16.10
CA ILE A 33 -6.46 -20.43 15.26
C ILE A 33 -5.71 -19.10 15.23
N SER A 34 -4.42 -19.08 15.55
CA SER A 34 -3.57 -17.87 15.48
C SER A 34 -2.70 -17.80 14.24
N GLU A 35 -2.38 -18.96 13.66
CA GLU A 35 -1.45 -19.09 12.54
C GLU A 35 -1.79 -20.37 11.76
N VAL A 36 -1.57 -20.35 10.44
CA VAL A 36 -1.69 -21.52 9.56
C VAL A 36 -0.41 -21.64 8.74
N LYS A 37 0.12 -22.86 8.64
CA LYS A 37 1.28 -23.24 7.84
C LYS A 37 0.95 -24.51 7.05
N ILE A 38 1.54 -24.66 5.86
CA ILE A 38 1.37 -25.85 5.04
C ILE A 38 2.66 -26.68 5.07
N GLY A 39 2.52 -27.98 5.32
CA GLY A 39 3.61 -28.95 5.19
C GLY A 39 3.49 -29.69 3.87
N ILE A 40 4.61 -29.86 3.16
CA ILE A 40 4.63 -30.48 1.83
C ILE A 40 5.74 -31.53 1.81
N GLY A 41 5.36 -32.78 1.63
CA GLY A 41 6.31 -33.89 1.65
C GLY A 41 6.04 -34.90 0.55
N SER A 42 7.03 -35.76 0.32
CA SER A 42 6.90 -36.95 -0.53
C SER A 42 5.85 -37.94 0.00
N ASP A 43 5.61 -37.93 1.32
CA ASP A 43 4.51 -38.63 1.99
C ASP A 43 4.05 -37.85 3.24
N VAL A 44 3.07 -38.42 3.96
CA VAL A 44 2.45 -37.78 5.13
C VAL A 44 3.42 -37.59 6.30
N ASP A 45 4.38 -38.50 6.48
CA ASP A 45 5.35 -38.39 7.57
C ASP A 45 6.31 -37.24 7.26
N ASP A 46 6.83 -37.20 6.04
CA ASP A 46 7.69 -36.13 5.50
C ASP A 46 7.00 -34.75 5.61
N ALA A 47 5.77 -34.64 5.13
CA ALA A 47 4.99 -33.39 5.19
C ALA A 47 4.70 -32.94 6.64
N SER A 48 4.75 -33.85 7.61
CA SER A 48 4.52 -33.53 9.02
C SER A 48 5.77 -32.95 9.70
N GLU A 49 6.97 -33.23 9.19
CA GLU A 49 8.23 -32.70 9.71
C GLU A 49 8.29 -31.17 9.52
N ASP A 50 7.83 -30.66 8.38
CA ASP A 50 7.67 -29.22 8.08
C ASP A 50 6.75 -28.46 9.06
N LEU A 51 5.90 -29.19 9.77
CA LEU A 51 4.89 -28.68 10.68
C LEU A 51 5.30 -28.82 12.15
N GLU A 52 6.60 -28.97 12.46
CA GLU A 52 7.09 -28.98 13.84
C GLU A 52 6.60 -27.74 14.61
N GLY A 53 5.93 -27.99 15.75
CA GLY A 53 5.35 -26.93 16.58
C GLY A 53 3.94 -26.48 16.17
N TYR A 54 3.31 -27.13 15.19
CA TYR A 54 1.93 -26.91 14.78
C TYR A 54 1.05 -28.13 15.10
N GLU A 55 -0.23 -27.88 15.36
CA GLU A 55 -1.26 -28.92 15.36
C GLU A 55 -1.67 -29.22 13.92
N ILE A 56 -1.77 -30.50 13.55
CA ILE A 56 -2.09 -30.92 12.18
C ILE A 56 -3.56 -31.31 12.08
N VAL A 57 -4.24 -30.83 11.04
CA VAL A 57 -5.63 -31.20 10.77
C VAL A 57 -5.76 -32.70 10.54
N THR A 58 -6.70 -33.34 11.24
CA THR A 58 -6.93 -34.78 11.16
C THR A 58 -8.29 -35.13 10.55
N MET A 59 -8.38 -36.32 9.96
CA MET A 59 -9.61 -36.95 9.50
C MET A 59 -9.64 -38.39 10.03
N ASP A 60 -10.70 -38.74 10.77
CA ASP A 60 -10.88 -40.07 11.37
C ASP A 60 -9.69 -40.54 12.26
N GLY A 61 -8.93 -39.60 12.82
CA GLY A 61 -7.79 -39.86 13.71
C GLY A 61 -6.43 -39.94 13.02
N GLU A 62 -6.37 -39.78 11.70
CA GLU A 62 -5.15 -39.73 10.90
C GLU A 62 -4.93 -38.33 10.31
N TYR A 63 -3.69 -37.95 9.95
CA TYR A 63 -3.43 -36.66 9.31
C TYR A 63 -4.16 -36.57 7.97
N ALA A 64 -4.86 -35.45 7.76
CA ALA A 64 -5.68 -35.26 6.58
C ALA A 64 -4.83 -34.72 5.44
N ASP A 65 -4.38 -35.62 4.56
CA ASP A 65 -3.73 -35.24 3.31
C ASP A 65 -4.75 -34.64 2.33
N ILE A 66 -4.63 -33.34 2.06
CA ILE A 66 -5.55 -32.62 1.16
C ILE A 66 -5.24 -32.84 -0.32
N ASN A 67 -4.20 -33.62 -0.62
CA ASN A 67 -3.87 -34.13 -1.94
C ASN A 67 -4.22 -35.59 -2.13
N ALA A 68 -4.65 -36.28 -1.06
CA ALA A 68 -5.01 -37.68 -1.12
C ALA A 68 -6.05 -37.90 -2.22
N LYS A 69 -5.78 -38.82 -3.16
CA LYS A 69 -6.67 -39.14 -4.30
C LYS A 69 -6.78 -38.08 -5.39
N ALA A 70 -5.96 -37.03 -5.38
CA ALA A 70 -5.72 -36.26 -6.59
C ALA A 70 -5.09 -37.18 -7.67
N GLY A 71 -5.26 -36.82 -8.94
CA GLY A 71 -4.71 -37.61 -10.03
C GLY A 71 -3.17 -37.68 -9.98
N SER A 72 -2.63 -38.81 -10.45
CA SER A 72 -1.20 -39.12 -10.47
C SER A 72 -0.73 -39.18 -11.92
N TYR A 73 -0.40 -38.02 -12.49
CA TYR A 73 0.25 -37.96 -13.80
C TYR A 73 1.48 -37.07 -13.78
N GLY A 74 2.66 -37.68 -13.55
CA GLY A 74 3.97 -37.10 -13.86
C GLY A 74 4.28 -35.81 -13.11
N GLY A 75 4.46 -35.90 -11.79
CA GLY A 75 4.70 -34.75 -10.91
C GLY A 75 3.42 -34.02 -10.51
N GLY A 76 2.26 -34.68 -10.56
CA GLY A 76 0.95 -34.07 -10.25
C GLY A 76 0.60 -34.09 -8.76
N LYS A 77 -0.46 -33.35 -8.39
CA LYS A 77 -0.98 -33.18 -7.02
C LYS A 77 -1.04 -34.48 -6.19
N GLY A 78 -1.34 -35.64 -6.78
CA GLY A 78 -1.38 -36.93 -6.07
C GLY A 78 -0.03 -37.58 -5.74
N GLU A 79 1.10 -36.96 -6.09
CA GLU A 79 2.46 -37.48 -5.84
C GLU A 79 3.13 -36.89 -4.58
N ARG A 80 2.54 -35.85 -3.98
CA ARG A 80 2.99 -35.25 -2.72
C ARG A 80 1.86 -35.21 -1.71
N ALA A 81 2.18 -35.46 -0.45
CA ALA A 81 1.25 -35.21 0.64
C ALA A 81 1.29 -33.72 0.99
N VAL A 82 0.12 -33.15 1.22
CA VAL A 82 -0.02 -31.77 1.68
C VAL A 82 -0.87 -31.75 2.94
N LEU A 83 -0.34 -31.16 4.00
CA LEU A 83 -0.96 -31.10 5.32
C LEU A 83 -1.19 -29.65 5.74
N ILE A 84 -2.30 -29.40 6.44
CA ILE A 84 -2.59 -28.09 7.06
C ILE A 84 -2.20 -28.17 8.54
N GLY A 85 -1.20 -27.37 8.92
CA GLY A 85 -0.80 -27.13 10.30
C GLY A 85 -1.33 -25.80 10.82
N TYR A 86 -1.63 -25.71 12.11
CA TYR A 86 -2.08 -24.49 12.76
C TYR A 86 -1.57 -24.34 14.19
N LYS A 87 -1.47 -23.10 14.66
CA LYS A 87 -1.26 -22.78 16.08
C LYS A 87 -2.54 -22.21 16.68
N THR A 88 -2.64 -22.30 18.00
CA THR A 88 -3.79 -21.81 18.75
C THR A 88 -3.49 -20.52 19.52
N THR A 89 -4.54 -19.78 19.87
CA THR A 89 -4.51 -18.63 20.79
C THR A 89 -5.84 -18.54 21.51
N THR A 90 -5.85 -18.02 22.74
CA THR A 90 -7.09 -17.63 23.44
C THR A 90 -7.42 -16.14 23.23
N VAL A 91 -6.55 -15.39 22.54
CA VAL A 91 -6.69 -13.95 22.30
C VAL A 91 -7.43 -13.73 20.97
N LYS A 92 -8.67 -13.23 21.04
CA LYS A 92 -9.51 -12.99 19.84
C LYS A 92 -8.85 -12.08 18.80
N SER A 93 -8.11 -11.06 19.22
CA SER A 93 -7.46 -10.11 18.29
C SER A 93 -6.31 -10.74 17.49
N ASP A 94 -5.76 -11.84 17.98
CA ASP A 94 -4.59 -12.49 17.38
C ASP A 94 -5.01 -13.65 16.46
N ALA A 95 -6.31 -13.96 16.44
CA ALA A 95 -6.88 -15.09 15.75
C ALA A 95 -7.16 -14.82 14.27
N ILE A 96 -6.98 -15.85 13.45
CA ILE A 96 -7.43 -15.90 12.06
C ILE A 96 -8.94 -15.95 12.04
N THR A 97 -9.53 -15.11 11.20
CA THR A 97 -10.98 -14.94 11.07
C THR A 97 -11.52 -15.49 9.74
N ASP A 98 -10.63 -15.67 8.74
CA ASP A 98 -10.98 -16.35 7.49
C ASP A 98 -9.80 -17.03 6.78
N LEU A 99 -10.13 -17.98 5.91
CA LEU A 99 -9.20 -18.71 5.06
C LEU A 99 -9.76 -18.81 3.63
N SER A 100 -8.99 -18.28 2.68
CA SER A 100 -9.34 -18.21 1.26
C SER A 100 -8.24 -18.80 0.40
N ILE A 101 -8.56 -19.26 -0.80
CA ILE A 101 -7.58 -19.75 -1.76
C ILE A 101 -7.61 -18.93 -3.06
N LEU A 102 -6.43 -18.71 -3.63
CA LEU A 102 -6.26 -18.09 -4.95
C LEU A 102 -5.83 -19.16 -5.95
N ASN A 103 -6.58 -19.32 -7.02
CA ASN A 103 -6.10 -20.03 -8.21
C ASN A 103 -5.34 -19.04 -9.09
N MET A 104 -4.02 -19.19 -9.20
CA MET A 104 -3.18 -18.32 -10.02
C MET A 104 -3.49 -18.41 -11.53
N GLY A 105 -4.18 -19.47 -11.99
CA GLY A 105 -4.62 -19.65 -13.38
C GLY A 105 -5.99 -19.03 -13.73
N ALA A 106 -6.67 -18.38 -12.78
CA ALA A 106 -7.92 -17.64 -13.01
C ALA A 106 -7.62 -16.16 -13.32
N ASP A 107 -8.60 -15.40 -13.84
CA ASP A 107 -8.52 -13.97 -14.24
C ASP A 107 -8.22 -12.99 -13.06
N VAL A 108 -7.14 -13.23 -12.32
CA VAL A 108 -6.63 -12.34 -11.27
C VAL A 108 -5.75 -11.32 -11.96
N LYS A 109 -6.12 -10.05 -11.87
CA LYS A 109 -5.36 -8.97 -12.50
C LYS A 109 -4.18 -8.59 -11.60
N TYR A 110 -2.99 -9.07 -11.94
CA TYR A 110 -1.74 -8.69 -11.28
C TYR A 110 -1.28 -7.27 -11.66
N ASP A 111 -1.62 -6.82 -12.87
CA ASP A 111 -0.99 -5.65 -13.48
C ASP A 111 -1.56 -4.30 -12.99
N ASP A 112 -2.74 -4.30 -12.38
CA ASP A 112 -3.42 -3.05 -12.01
C ASP A 112 -2.69 -2.32 -10.88
N LEU A 113 -2.01 -3.02 -9.96
CA LEU A 113 -1.33 -2.38 -8.84
C LEU A 113 0.07 -1.86 -9.19
N GLY A 114 0.85 -2.56 -10.00
CA GLY A 114 2.16 -2.07 -10.44
C GLY A 114 2.05 -0.80 -11.29
N ILE A 115 1.08 -0.77 -12.20
CA ILE A 115 0.74 0.43 -12.97
C ILE A 115 0.19 1.52 -12.05
N PHE A 116 -0.65 1.18 -11.08
CA PHE A 116 -1.16 2.14 -10.09
C PHE A 116 -0.05 2.73 -9.21
N ILE A 117 0.85 1.91 -8.68
CA ILE A 117 2.00 2.38 -7.90
C ILE A 117 2.86 3.29 -8.77
N GLN A 118 3.15 2.92 -10.02
CA GLN A 118 3.91 3.78 -10.93
C GLN A 118 3.18 5.09 -11.24
N GLU A 119 1.87 5.05 -11.50
CA GLU A 119 1.06 6.25 -11.71
C GLU A 119 1.08 7.15 -10.47
N LYS A 120 0.97 6.58 -9.28
CA LYS A 120 1.09 7.30 -8.00
C LYS A 120 2.50 7.84 -7.76
N MET A 121 3.53 7.08 -8.13
CA MET A 121 4.92 7.50 -8.11
C MET A 121 5.10 8.76 -8.96
N ASP A 122 4.61 8.75 -10.19
CA ASP A 122 4.79 9.85 -11.14
C ASP A 122 3.93 11.07 -10.81
N THR A 123 2.69 10.87 -10.36
CA THR A 123 1.70 11.97 -10.21
C THR A 123 1.63 12.56 -8.81
N GLU A 124 1.99 11.81 -7.77
CA GLU A 124 1.81 12.22 -6.37
C GLU A 124 3.13 12.18 -5.58
N ILE A 125 3.87 11.07 -5.64
CA ILE A 125 5.03 10.86 -4.77
C ILE A 125 6.26 11.63 -5.26
N THR A 126 6.55 11.63 -6.56
CA THR A 126 7.71 12.37 -7.12
C THR A 126 7.60 13.88 -6.85
N PRO A 127 6.45 14.55 -7.13
CA PRO A 127 6.28 15.95 -6.76
C PRO A 127 6.40 16.20 -5.25
N LEU A 128 5.95 15.27 -4.41
CA LEU A 128 6.10 15.36 -2.95
C LEU A 128 7.59 15.27 -2.56
N LEU A 129 8.33 14.31 -3.11
CA LEU A 129 9.76 14.13 -2.88
C LEU A 129 10.57 15.36 -3.30
N ASP A 130 10.29 15.94 -4.46
CA ASP A 130 10.95 17.17 -4.93
C ASP A 130 10.75 18.33 -3.95
N ASN A 131 9.56 18.45 -3.36
CA ASN A 131 9.27 19.47 -2.36
C ASN A 131 9.89 19.14 -0.99
N PHE A 132 9.93 17.86 -0.63
CA PHE A 132 10.56 17.39 0.58
C PHE A 132 12.06 17.67 0.56
N VAL A 133 12.74 17.39 -0.57
CA VAL A 133 14.16 17.67 -0.79
C VAL A 133 14.47 19.16 -0.66
N LYS A 134 13.64 20.06 -1.19
CA LYS A 134 13.85 21.51 -1.01
C LYS A 134 13.83 21.94 0.47
N SER A 135 12.93 21.36 1.26
CA SER A 135 12.90 21.61 2.71
C SER A 135 14.12 21.01 3.41
N LEU A 136 14.53 19.83 2.97
CA LEU A 136 15.72 19.11 3.45
C LEU A 136 17.02 19.88 3.18
N GLU A 137 17.16 20.48 1.99
CA GLU A 137 18.29 21.34 1.63
C GLU A 137 18.39 22.56 2.56
N GLU A 138 17.28 23.26 2.81
CA GLU A 138 17.28 24.39 3.74
C GLU A 138 17.60 23.96 5.17
N TYR A 139 17.09 22.80 5.61
CA TYR A 139 17.46 22.21 6.88
C TYR A 139 18.97 22.00 6.99
N ARG A 140 19.61 21.39 5.99
CA ARG A 140 21.08 21.16 5.95
C ARG A 140 21.86 22.47 5.97
N ILE A 141 21.43 23.47 5.19
CA ILE A 141 22.01 24.82 5.17
C ILE A 141 21.92 25.46 6.57
N ASN A 142 20.73 25.39 7.18
CA ASN A 142 20.48 26.02 8.47
C ASN A 142 21.21 25.32 9.61
N TYR A 143 21.35 23.99 9.58
CA TYR A 143 22.07 23.21 10.59
C TYR A 143 23.53 23.66 10.77
N THR A 144 24.17 24.07 9.66
CA THR A 144 25.55 24.55 9.65
C THR A 144 25.68 26.08 9.62
N SER A 145 24.57 26.81 9.57
CA SER A 145 24.54 28.27 9.37
C SER A 145 25.31 29.06 10.45
N ASP A 146 25.89 30.19 10.01
CA ASP A 146 26.46 31.21 10.88
C ASP A 146 25.37 32.06 11.56
N ASN A 147 24.14 32.08 11.01
CA ASN A 147 23.00 32.68 11.69
C ASN A 147 22.58 31.79 12.85
N LYS A 148 22.80 32.28 14.07
CA LYS A 148 22.49 31.55 15.30
C LYS A 148 21.03 31.10 15.37
N GLU A 149 20.08 31.91 14.91
CA GLU A 149 18.66 31.58 15.03
C GLU A 149 18.26 30.45 14.09
N ASN A 150 18.74 30.50 12.85
CA ASN A 150 18.51 29.44 11.87
C ASN A 150 19.15 28.13 12.33
N LYS A 151 20.38 28.21 12.88
CA LYS A 151 21.08 27.07 13.46
C LYS A 151 20.37 26.47 14.67
N ASP A 152 19.87 27.31 15.57
CA ASP A 152 19.15 26.85 16.76
C ASP A 152 17.83 26.16 16.35
N ARG A 153 17.10 26.69 15.35
CA ARG A 153 15.89 26.04 14.79
C ARG A 153 16.22 24.69 14.15
N ALA A 154 17.19 24.65 13.23
CA ALA A 154 17.57 23.41 12.55
C ALA A 154 18.10 22.34 13.51
N ARG A 155 18.76 22.73 14.60
CA ARG A 155 19.17 21.78 15.66
C ARG A 155 18.00 21.24 16.46
N ALA A 156 17.00 22.07 16.76
CA ALA A 156 15.77 21.59 17.39
C ALA A 156 15.02 20.60 16.47
N SER A 157 14.99 20.87 15.16
CA SER A 157 14.46 19.93 14.17
C SER A 157 15.28 18.64 14.09
N HIS A 158 16.61 18.73 14.11
CA HIS A 158 17.51 17.56 14.15
C HIS A 158 17.25 16.70 15.39
N ASP A 159 17.17 17.33 16.57
CA ASP A 159 16.86 16.63 17.83
C ASP A 159 15.47 15.96 17.77
N LEU A 160 14.48 16.61 17.16
CA LEU A 160 13.14 16.04 16.94
C LEU A 160 13.17 14.86 15.97
N LEU A 161 13.85 15.00 14.84
CA LEU A 161 14.04 13.92 13.86
C LEU A 161 14.78 12.73 14.49
N ASN A 162 15.74 12.97 15.38
CA ASN A 162 16.48 11.91 16.08
C ASN A 162 15.67 11.18 17.16
N THR A 163 14.41 11.58 17.41
CA THR A 163 13.45 10.72 18.12
C THR A 163 12.94 9.56 17.27
N LEU A 164 13.26 9.58 15.97
CA LEU A 164 12.93 8.54 15.01
C LEU A 164 14.22 7.94 14.45
N PHE A 165 14.20 6.65 14.12
CA PHE A 165 15.28 6.00 13.40
C PHE A 165 14.73 5.11 12.29
N ASP A 166 15.53 4.97 11.24
CA ASP A 166 15.26 4.10 10.11
C ASP A 166 15.92 2.73 10.36
N ASP A 167 15.11 1.67 10.39
CA ASP A 167 15.60 0.30 10.65
C ASP A 167 16.51 -0.21 9.53
N ASP A 168 16.35 0.26 8.29
CA ASP A 168 17.13 -0.22 7.15
C ASP A 168 18.57 0.30 7.19
N THR A 169 18.73 1.55 7.61
CA THR A 169 20.02 2.22 7.75
C THR A 169 20.61 2.08 9.15
N GLU A 170 19.78 1.74 10.14
CA GLU A 170 20.11 1.73 11.58
C GLU A 170 20.52 3.13 12.09
N MET A 171 20.09 4.20 11.40
CA MET A 171 20.44 5.58 11.71
C MET A 171 19.24 6.41 12.18
N SER A 172 19.49 7.31 13.12
CA SER A 172 18.52 8.34 13.49
C SER A 172 18.26 9.29 12.33
N LEU A 173 17.00 9.66 12.10
CA LEU A 173 16.62 10.42 10.89
C LEU A 173 17.31 11.77 10.78
N GLY A 174 17.52 12.48 11.89
CA GLY A 174 18.16 13.80 11.89
C GLY A 174 19.59 13.71 11.36
N ASP A 175 20.34 12.68 11.76
CA ASP A 175 21.69 12.39 11.26
C ASP A 175 21.66 11.90 9.81
N LEU A 176 20.73 11.00 9.48
CA LEU A 176 20.57 10.46 8.13
C LEU A 176 20.25 11.55 7.10
N PHE A 177 19.39 12.51 7.47
CA PHE A 177 18.96 13.64 6.63
C PHE A 177 20.02 14.73 6.46
N LEU A 178 21.15 14.66 7.14
CA LEU A 178 22.30 15.54 6.86
C LEU A 178 23.08 15.10 5.61
N ASN A 179 22.93 13.86 5.16
CA ASN A 179 23.53 13.34 3.94
C ASN A 179 22.57 13.47 2.76
N GLU A 180 23.09 13.48 1.53
CA GLU A 180 22.28 13.33 0.32
C GLU A 180 21.51 12.00 0.36
N THR A 181 20.28 11.99 -0.13
CA THR A 181 19.41 10.82 -0.13
C THR A 181 19.64 9.97 -1.38
N ARG A 182 19.19 8.71 -1.38
CA ARG A 182 19.18 7.84 -2.57
C ARG A 182 18.49 8.53 -3.75
N TYR A 183 17.41 9.28 -3.47
CA TYR A 183 16.67 10.04 -4.48
C TYR A 183 17.52 11.16 -5.11
N GLU A 184 18.32 11.87 -4.31
CA GLU A 184 19.20 12.95 -4.79
C GLU A 184 20.43 12.42 -5.54
N ILE A 185 21.04 11.34 -5.05
CA ILE A 185 22.21 10.69 -5.66
C ILE A 185 21.84 10.00 -6.97
N GLY A 186 20.63 9.44 -7.03
CA GLY A 186 20.16 8.67 -8.17
C GLY A 186 20.56 7.20 -8.09
N GLU A 187 19.74 6.37 -8.73
CA GLU A 187 19.80 4.91 -8.61
C GLU A 187 21.11 4.29 -9.12
N GLU A 188 21.68 4.84 -10.19
CA GLU A 188 22.93 4.32 -10.78
C GLU A 188 24.11 4.51 -9.82
N GLU A 189 24.31 5.74 -9.33
CA GLU A 189 25.41 6.07 -8.41
C GLU A 189 25.20 5.41 -7.04
N TYR A 190 23.97 5.36 -6.52
CA TYR A 190 23.66 4.67 -5.27
C TYR A 190 24.03 3.18 -5.33
N ASN A 191 23.80 2.52 -6.46
CA ASN A 191 24.12 1.09 -6.61
C ASN A 191 25.63 0.80 -6.71
N GLU A 192 26.46 1.80 -7.01
CA GLU A 192 27.92 1.69 -6.99
C GLU A 192 28.52 1.80 -5.58
N LEU A 193 27.75 2.31 -4.60
CA LEU A 193 28.18 2.43 -3.21
C LEU A 193 28.31 1.07 -2.51
N SER A 194 29.23 0.98 -1.55
CA SER A 194 29.31 -0.17 -0.65
C SER A 194 28.10 -0.25 0.30
N ASP A 195 27.83 -1.41 0.89
CA ASP A 195 26.69 -1.58 1.81
C ASP A 195 26.78 -0.63 3.02
N ASP A 196 27.98 -0.37 3.54
CA ASP A 196 28.21 0.58 4.64
C ASP A 196 27.93 2.03 4.21
N GLU A 197 28.24 2.40 2.96
CA GLU A 197 27.95 3.72 2.41
C GLU A 197 26.46 3.88 2.13
N LYS A 198 25.79 2.85 1.59
CA LYS A 198 24.34 2.84 1.35
C LYS A 198 23.54 3.12 2.62
N LYS A 199 24.00 2.61 3.77
CA LYS A 199 23.41 2.90 5.09
C LYS A 199 23.48 4.37 5.50
N GLN A 200 24.29 5.20 4.86
CA GLN A 200 24.37 6.65 5.15
C GLN A 200 23.36 7.49 4.36
N HIS A 201 22.60 6.89 3.46
CA HIS A 201 21.76 7.61 2.50
C HIS A 201 20.30 7.17 2.64
N ALA A 202 19.44 8.10 3.02
CA ALA A 202 18.01 7.82 3.21
C ALA A 202 17.36 7.39 1.88
N ASP A 203 16.56 6.32 1.91
CA ASP A 203 15.66 6.00 0.81
C ASP A 203 14.30 6.68 1.05
N LEU A 204 14.18 7.94 0.58
CA LEU A 204 12.98 8.74 0.82
C LEU A 204 11.70 8.11 0.24
N VAL A 205 11.80 7.34 -0.84
CA VAL A 205 10.64 6.64 -1.42
C VAL A 205 10.14 5.60 -0.43
N THR A 206 11.05 4.74 0.04
CA THR A 206 10.75 3.68 1.02
C THR A 206 10.29 4.28 2.35
N ILE A 207 10.97 5.31 2.85
CA ILE A 207 10.59 6.01 4.07
C ILE A 207 9.18 6.59 3.95
N LEU A 208 8.87 7.39 2.92
CA LEU A 208 7.56 8.04 2.82
C LEU A 208 6.42 7.04 2.57
N LEU A 209 6.68 5.93 1.87
CA LEU A 209 5.65 4.93 1.58
C LEU A 209 5.39 3.95 2.71
N GLN A 210 6.45 3.57 3.43
CA GLN A 210 6.40 2.48 4.41
C GLN A 210 6.45 2.97 5.86
N SER A 211 6.75 4.24 6.12
CA SER A 211 6.74 4.75 7.50
C SER A 211 5.35 4.91 8.06
N THR A 212 5.25 4.89 9.38
CA THR A 212 4.05 5.33 10.09
C THR A 212 3.76 6.80 9.79
N ASN A 213 2.48 7.16 9.78
CA ASN A 213 2.09 8.56 9.57
C ASN A 213 2.64 9.53 10.59
N ILE A 214 2.78 9.08 11.84
CA ILE A 214 3.34 9.91 12.89
C ILE A 214 4.79 10.25 12.55
N ALA A 215 5.56 9.28 12.05
CA ALA A 215 6.90 9.54 11.57
C ALA A 215 6.89 10.52 10.39
N VAL A 216 6.03 10.32 9.38
CA VAL A 216 5.92 11.23 8.22
C VAL A 216 5.57 12.65 8.63
N GLN A 217 4.53 12.84 9.43
CA GLN A 217 4.12 14.16 9.93
C GLN A 217 5.21 14.81 10.79
N THR A 218 5.94 14.02 11.59
CA THR A 218 7.06 14.52 12.39
C THR A 218 8.20 14.98 11.49
N MET A 219 8.51 14.24 10.41
CA MET A 219 9.50 14.64 9.42
C MET A 219 9.09 15.94 8.71
N GLU A 220 7.88 15.99 8.16
CA GLU A 220 7.30 17.15 7.50
C GLU A 220 7.34 18.39 8.40
N TYR A 221 6.88 18.24 9.64
CA TYR A 221 6.89 19.31 10.64
C TYR A 221 8.31 19.77 10.97
N ALA A 222 9.22 18.83 11.27
CA ALA A 222 10.59 19.16 11.65
C ALA A 222 11.35 19.85 10.51
N LEU A 223 11.19 19.37 9.27
CA LEU A 223 11.83 19.98 8.11
C LEU A 223 11.28 21.37 7.84
N ALA A 224 9.96 21.55 7.83
CA ALA A 224 9.39 22.87 7.62
C ALA A 224 9.71 23.87 8.74
N MET A 225 9.88 23.40 9.97
CA MET A 225 10.38 24.19 11.10
C MET A 225 11.84 24.62 10.91
N ALA A 226 12.66 23.75 10.30
CA ALA A 226 14.03 24.07 9.93
C ALA A 226 14.13 24.94 8.68
N SER A 227 13.11 24.94 7.82
CA SER A 227 13.03 25.77 6.62
C SER A 227 12.82 27.24 7.00
N ASP A 228 13.78 28.07 6.58
CA ASP A 228 13.82 29.54 6.53
C ASP A 228 15.28 29.95 6.69
N THR A 229 15.97 30.20 5.59
CA THR A 229 17.38 30.60 5.59
C THR A 229 17.58 32.09 5.87
N SER A 230 16.51 32.87 6.07
CA SER A 230 16.59 34.33 6.27
C SER A 230 16.97 34.71 7.71
N GLU A 231 17.35 35.97 7.93
CA GLU A 231 17.63 36.47 9.30
C GLU A 231 16.37 36.81 10.10
N ASP A 232 15.36 37.38 9.45
CA ASP A 232 14.02 37.62 10.01
C ASP A 232 13.12 36.41 9.70
N ASN A 233 11.97 36.23 10.37
CA ASN A 233 10.96 35.22 9.97
C ASN A 233 10.05 35.74 8.82
N TRP A 234 9.27 34.85 8.19
CA TRP A 234 8.46 35.24 7.04
C TRP A 234 7.35 36.24 7.38
N LEU A 235 6.74 36.17 8.57
CA LEU A 235 5.74 37.14 9.01
C LEU A 235 6.33 38.54 9.27
N ASP A 236 7.63 38.65 9.54
CA ASP A 236 8.34 39.93 9.60
C ASP A 236 8.71 40.45 8.20
N ARG A 237 8.97 39.55 7.25
CA ARG A 237 9.25 39.90 5.84
C ARG A 237 7.99 40.34 5.11
N PHE A 238 6.87 39.68 5.36
CA PHE A 238 5.62 39.85 4.63
C PHE A 238 5.12 41.31 4.60
N PRO A 239 4.99 42.04 5.73
CA PRO A 239 4.57 43.45 5.73
C PRO A 239 5.53 44.39 4.97
N LYS A 240 6.79 43.99 4.77
CA LYS A 240 7.81 44.79 4.06
C LYS A 240 7.66 44.65 2.54
N LEU A 241 6.92 43.64 2.07
CA LEU A 241 6.70 43.37 0.66
C LEU A 241 5.33 43.91 0.22
N THR A 242 5.30 44.49 -0.98
CA THR A 242 4.05 44.85 -1.65
C THR A 242 4.14 44.45 -3.10
N TYR A 243 3.01 44.11 -3.73
CA TYR A 243 3.00 43.73 -5.15
C TYR A 243 3.61 44.82 -6.04
N LYS A 244 3.40 46.09 -5.69
CA LYS A 244 4.01 47.23 -6.38
C LYS A 244 5.54 47.24 -6.26
N ASN A 245 6.08 46.96 -5.07
CA ASN A 245 7.52 46.88 -4.85
C ASN A 245 8.12 45.70 -5.61
N MET A 246 7.45 44.55 -5.63
CA MET A 246 7.88 43.36 -6.37
C MET A 246 7.95 43.65 -7.88
N ILE A 247 6.92 44.30 -8.46
CA ILE A 247 6.95 44.74 -9.86
C ILE A 247 8.20 45.59 -10.15
N TYR A 248 8.53 46.53 -9.26
CA TYR A 248 9.71 47.38 -9.42
C TYR A 248 11.03 46.60 -9.30
N GLN A 249 11.11 45.64 -8.38
CA GLN A 249 12.31 44.82 -8.14
C GLN A 249 12.67 43.92 -9.32
N THR A 250 11.70 43.53 -10.17
CA THR A 250 12.01 42.76 -11.39
C THR A 250 12.91 43.50 -12.38
N GLY A 251 12.96 44.84 -12.32
CA GLY A 251 13.64 45.67 -13.33
C GLY A 251 13.00 45.65 -14.72
N LEU A 252 11.87 44.96 -14.89
CA LEU A 252 11.15 44.83 -16.17
C LEU A 252 10.09 45.94 -16.33
N PRO A 253 9.66 46.26 -17.57
CA PRO A 253 8.48 47.08 -17.79
C PRO A 253 7.26 46.52 -17.03
N PRO A 254 6.37 47.37 -16.47
CA PRO A 254 5.30 46.89 -15.58
C PRO A 254 4.41 45.78 -16.14
N LYS A 255 4.18 45.74 -17.45
CA LYS A 255 3.41 44.67 -18.09
C LYS A 255 4.15 43.32 -18.05
N ASP A 256 5.44 43.34 -18.34
CA ASP A 256 6.27 42.14 -18.40
C ASP A 256 6.61 41.64 -16.99
N ALA A 257 6.86 42.56 -16.06
CA ALA A 257 7.01 42.27 -14.63
C ALA A 257 5.81 41.49 -14.06
N LYS A 258 4.58 41.96 -14.33
CA LYS A 258 3.35 41.26 -13.88
C LYS A 258 3.25 39.85 -14.45
N LYS A 259 3.63 39.66 -15.72
CA LYS A 259 3.64 38.34 -16.37
C LYS A 259 4.70 37.42 -15.76
N ALA A 260 5.88 37.96 -15.45
CA ALA A 260 6.96 37.22 -14.79
C ALA A 260 6.55 36.75 -13.39
N LEU A 261 6.07 37.67 -12.53
CA LEU A 261 5.59 37.34 -11.19
C LEU A 261 4.42 36.36 -11.22
N SER A 262 3.50 36.53 -12.17
CA SER A 262 2.40 35.58 -12.35
C SER A 262 2.86 34.21 -12.77
N ARG A 263 3.97 34.06 -13.50
CA ARG A 263 4.52 32.75 -13.84
C ARG A 263 5.27 32.13 -12.65
N GLU A 264 5.96 32.97 -11.88
CA GLU A 264 6.79 32.55 -10.76
C GLU A 264 5.97 32.06 -9.56
N TYR A 265 4.84 32.72 -9.27
CA TYR A 265 4.05 32.46 -8.05
C TYR A 265 2.70 31.81 -8.31
N TYR A 266 2.38 31.38 -9.55
CA TYR A 266 1.05 30.86 -9.87
C TYR A 266 0.70 29.62 -9.04
N ASP A 267 1.60 28.64 -9.01
CA ASP A 267 1.34 27.34 -8.40
C ASP A 267 1.19 27.47 -6.88
N ASP A 268 2.10 28.20 -6.22
CA ASP A 268 1.97 28.49 -4.77
C ASP A 268 0.73 29.32 -4.45
N THR A 269 0.30 30.19 -5.36
CA THR A 269 -0.95 30.93 -5.18
C THR A 269 -2.13 29.98 -5.17
N GLN A 270 -2.16 28.96 -6.03
CA GLN A 270 -3.22 27.94 -5.99
C GLN A 270 -3.17 27.13 -4.71
N LEU A 271 -1.97 26.74 -4.24
CA LEU A 271 -1.80 26.02 -2.98
C LEU A 271 -2.32 26.84 -1.78
N ILE A 272 -1.89 28.09 -1.65
CA ILE A 272 -2.35 28.96 -0.56
C ILE A 272 -3.86 29.20 -0.63
N LEU A 273 -4.41 29.40 -1.82
CA LEU A 273 -5.86 29.55 -1.99
C LEU A 273 -6.61 28.29 -1.54
N ALA A 274 -6.10 27.09 -1.82
CA ALA A 274 -6.70 25.84 -1.36
C ALA A 274 -6.68 25.70 0.18
N LEU A 275 -5.67 26.27 0.85
CA LEU A 275 -5.55 26.30 2.30
C LEU A 275 -6.30 27.46 2.97
N TRP A 276 -6.68 28.49 2.20
CA TRP A 276 -7.17 29.77 2.72
C TRP A 276 -8.52 29.66 3.42
N ASP A 277 -9.50 29.03 2.77
CA ASP A 277 -10.89 28.98 3.25
C ASP A 277 -11.01 28.21 4.58
N ASP A 278 -10.31 27.08 4.73
CA ASP A 278 -10.30 26.33 5.99
C ASP A 278 -9.64 27.15 7.10
N PHE A 279 -8.47 27.74 6.83
CA PHE A 279 -7.76 28.55 7.81
C PHE A 279 -8.59 29.77 8.26
N GLN A 280 -9.19 30.49 7.31
CA GLN A 280 -10.07 31.63 7.58
C GLN A 280 -11.24 31.22 8.49
N LYS A 281 -11.96 30.14 8.14
CA LYS A 281 -13.11 29.64 8.92
C LYS A 281 -12.72 29.25 10.34
N ARG A 282 -11.51 28.72 10.54
CA ARG A 282 -11.01 28.38 11.87
C ARG A 282 -10.69 29.63 12.68
N LEU A 283 -10.05 30.64 12.09
CA LEU A 283 -9.83 31.95 12.74
C LEU A 283 -11.15 32.62 13.15
N GLU A 284 -12.19 32.57 12.32
CA GLU A 284 -13.51 33.11 12.66
C GLU A 284 -14.15 32.41 13.88
N LYS A 285 -13.87 31.10 14.05
CA LYS A 285 -14.36 30.30 15.18
C LYS A 285 -13.55 30.47 16.45
N ALA A 286 -12.39 31.13 16.43
CA ALA A 286 -11.51 31.26 17.58
C ALA A 286 -12.21 31.83 18.84
N ASP A 287 -13.14 32.78 18.71
CA ASP A 287 -13.87 33.29 19.88
C ASP A 287 -14.88 32.29 20.45
N VAL A 288 -15.40 31.39 19.60
CA VAL A 288 -16.22 30.26 20.05
C VAL A 288 -15.33 29.23 20.73
N TYR A 289 -14.19 28.90 20.14
CA TYR A 289 -13.20 27.99 20.72
C TYR A 289 -12.72 28.46 22.09
N ARG A 290 -12.44 29.76 22.26
CA ARG A 290 -12.10 30.34 23.57
C ARG A 290 -13.18 30.06 24.63
N LYS A 291 -14.46 30.26 24.29
CA LYS A 291 -15.58 29.98 25.21
C LYS A 291 -15.73 28.49 25.52
N VAL A 292 -15.47 27.62 24.53
CA VAL A 292 -15.49 26.17 24.73
C VAL A 292 -14.34 25.75 25.65
N LEU A 293 -13.14 26.28 25.45
CA LEU A 293 -11.99 26.04 26.33
C LEU A 293 -12.26 26.49 27.77
N GLU A 294 -12.84 27.68 27.95
CA GLU A 294 -13.28 28.17 29.27
C GLU A 294 -14.31 27.22 29.90
N ALA A 295 -15.29 26.73 29.13
CA ALA A 295 -16.29 25.79 29.61
C ALA A 295 -15.74 24.39 29.93
N ILE A 296 -14.75 23.90 29.18
CA ILE A 296 -14.03 22.65 29.47
C ILE A 296 -13.26 22.80 30.77
N ALA A 297 -12.54 23.91 30.93
CA ALA A 297 -11.78 24.20 32.15
C ALA A 297 -12.68 24.31 33.39
N ASP A 298 -13.88 24.89 33.23
CA ASP A 298 -14.88 25.03 34.30
C ASP A 298 -15.77 23.77 34.47
N GLY A 299 -15.57 22.73 33.65
CA GLY A 299 -16.41 21.54 33.60
C GLY A 299 -16.15 20.58 34.76
N VAL A 300 -17.19 20.26 35.55
CA VAL A 300 -17.10 19.37 36.72
C VAL A 300 -16.50 18.00 36.37
N ASP A 301 -16.80 17.46 35.19
CA ASP A 301 -16.28 16.16 34.74
C ASP A 301 -14.79 16.21 34.39
N TYR A 302 -14.30 17.32 33.82
CA TYR A 302 -12.88 17.52 33.54
C TYR A 302 -12.08 17.74 34.83
N GLU A 303 -12.57 18.61 35.73
CA GLU A 303 -11.95 18.83 37.04
C GLU A 303 -11.88 17.54 37.85
N ARG A 304 -12.96 16.74 37.84
CA ARG A 304 -13.00 15.45 38.53
C ARG A 304 -11.99 14.46 37.93
N ALA A 305 -11.98 14.30 36.60
CA ALA A 305 -11.04 13.40 35.93
C ALA A 305 -9.58 13.81 36.21
N PHE A 306 -9.29 15.12 36.17
CA PHE A 306 -7.96 15.65 36.48
C PHE A 306 -7.54 15.41 37.93
N ALA A 307 -8.44 15.66 38.89
CA ALA A 307 -8.19 15.38 40.30
C ALA A 307 -7.99 13.88 40.58
N THR A 308 -8.74 13.01 39.89
CA THR A 308 -8.53 11.55 39.96
C THR A 308 -7.14 11.18 39.45
N ILE A 309 -6.70 11.72 38.31
CA ILE A 309 -5.37 11.42 37.76
C ILE A 309 -4.24 11.95 38.65
N GLU A 310 -4.35 13.18 39.18
CA GLU A 310 -3.32 13.77 40.05
C GLU A 310 -3.26 13.08 41.43
N GLY A 311 -4.38 12.56 41.92
CA GLY A 311 -4.50 11.93 43.23
C GLY A 311 -4.21 10.43 43.29
N THR A 312 -4.13 9.74 42.14
CA THR A 312 -3.97 8.28 42.06
C THR A 312 -2.50 7.88 41.95
N ASP A 313 -2.00 7.13 42.94
CA ASP A 313 -0.67 6.50 42.91
C ASP A 313 -0.79 5.06 42.42
N LEU A 314 -0.62 4.87 41.10
CA LEU A 314 -0.83 3.60 40.39
C LEU A 314 -0.05 2.42 40.98
N ASP A 315 1.10 2.66 41.60
CA ASP A 315 1.93 1.60 42.20
C ASP A 315 1.28 1.01 43.47
N SER A 316 0.33 1.72 44.06
CA SER A 316 -0.36 1.33 45.31
C SER A 316 -1.87 1.23 45.18
N SER A 317 -2.41 1.53 44.00
CA SER A 317 -3.85 1.54 43.73
C SER A 317 -4.44 0.14 43.60
N SER A 318 -5.69 0.01 44.03
CA SER A 318 -6.54 -1.15 43.77
C SER A 318 -6.97 -1.23 42.30
N GLU A 319 -7.44 -2.40 41.85
CA GLU A 319 -7.98 -2.59 40.49
C GLU A 319 -9.11 -1.61 40.15
N GLU A 320 -9.94 -1.25 41.13
CA GLU A 320 -11.06 -0.32 40.92
C GLU A 320 -10.58 1.13 40.78
N GLU A 321 -9.53 1.53 41.51
CA GLU A 321 -8.86 2.82 41.34
C GLU A 321 -8.12 2.90 39.99
N ILE A 322 -7.50 1.80 39.53
CA ILE A 322 -6.87 1.72 38.19
C ILE A 322 -7.93 1.87 37.09
N LYS A 323 -9.11 1.28 37.27
CA LYS A 323 -10.22 1.44 36.34
C LYS A 323 -10.75 2.87 36.33
N GLU A 324 -10.98 3.48 37.49
CA GLU A 324 -11.40 4.89 37.59
C GLU A 324 -10.37 5.84 36.94
N TYR A 325 -9.08 5.56 37.14
CA TYR A 325 -7.98 6.26 36.48
C TYR A 325 -8.02 6.11 34.95
N ALA A 326 -8.23 4.90 34.42
CA ALA A 326 -8.31 4.67 32.97
C ALA A 326 -9.53 5.37 32.34
N GLU A 327 -10.67 5.37 33.02
CA GLU A 327 -11.86 6.12 32.61
C GLU A 327 -11.59 7.63 32.62
N ALA A 328 -10.96 8.15 33.68
CA ALA A 328 -10.54 9.54 33.77
C ALA A 328 -9.55 9.93 32.64
N ASN A 329 -8.56 9.08 32.35
CA ASN A 329 -7.62 9.30 31.23
C ASN A 329 -8.32 9.33 29.88
N THR A 330 -9.34 8.48 29.68
CA THR A 330 -10.15 8.49 28.47
C THR A 330 -10.92 9.81 28.34
N VAL A 331 -11.46 10.33 29.45
CA VAL A 331 -12.14 11.63 29.48
C VAL A 331 -11.16 12.76 29.17
N ILE A 332 -10.00 12.80 29.82
CA ILE A 332 -8.98 13.83 29.57
C ILE A 332 -8.47 13.75 28.14
N GLY A 333 -8.13 12.57 27.62
CA GLY A 333 -7.63 12.40 26.25
C GLY A 333 -8.59 12.98 25.22
N LYS A 334 -9.89 12.70 25.36
CA LYS A 334 -10.93 13.27 24.49
C LYS A 334 -10.97 14.79 24.51
N TYR A 335 -10.78 15.40 25.67
CA TYR A 335 -10.77 16.86 25.80
C TYR A 335 -9.43 17.48 25.41
N ALA A 336 -8.32 16.79 25.61
CA ALA A 336 -6.97 17.29 25.37
C ALA A 336 -6.74 17.55 23.88
N ASP A 337 -7.10 16.61 23.01
CA ASP A 337 -6.91 16.77 21.56
C ASP A 337 -7.73 17.94 21.01
N ILE A 338 -9.00 18.02 21.43
CA ILE A 338 -9.91 19.11 21.05
C ILE A 338 -9.41 20.45 21.60
N ALA A 339 -8.98 20.47 22.86
CA ALA A 339 -8.51 21.68 23.52
C ALA A 339 -7.20 22.20 22.91
N SER A 340 -6.27 21.30 22.58
CA SER A 340 -4.99 21.66 21.97
C SER A 340 -5.20 22.34 20.62
N ASP A 341 -6.04 21.78 19.75
CA ASP A 341 -6.36 22.36 18.44
C ASP A 341 -7.06 23.73 18.57
N MET A 342 -8.03 23.82 19.50
CA MET A 342 -8.73 25.07 19.79
C MET A 342 -7.80 26.15 20.34
N GLU A 343 -6.89 25.79 21.24
CA GLU A 343 -5.93 26.70 21.86
C GLU A 343 -4.92 27.22 20.83
N ALA A 344 -4.45 26.36 19.91
CA ALA A 344 -3.59 26.75 18.81
C ALA A 344 -4.22 27.88 17.98
N ILE A 345 -5.45 27.68 17.50
CA ILE A 345 -6.18 28.69 16.72
C ILE A 345 -6.44 29.98 17.51
N VAL A 346 -6.80 29.90 18.79
CA VAL A 346 -6.98 31.08 19.65
C VAL A 346 -5.67 31.86 19.78
N THR A 347 -4.56 31.16 20.00
CA THR A 347 -3.25 31.78 20.16
C THR A 347 -2.79 32.43 18.86
N ILE A 348 -3.01 31.78 17.72
CA ILE A 348 -2.70 32.33 16.39
C ILE A 348 -3.53 33.58 16.12
N LYS A 349 -4.83 33.57 16.41
CA LYS A 349 -5.68 34.76 16.24
C LYS A 349 -5.15 35.94 17.04
N GLU A 350 -4.86 35.74 18.33
CA GLU A 350 -4.31 36.79 19.20
C GLU A 350 -2.96 37.31 18.67
N TYR A 351 -2.09 36.42 18.21
CA TYR A 351 -0.81 36.78 17.63
C TYR A 351 -0.98 37.64 16.36
N LEU A 352 -1.84 37.21 15.43
CA LEU A 352 -2.10 37.94 14.18
C LEU A 352 -2.78 39.30 14.42
N GLU A 353 -3.61 39.42 15.46
CA GLU A 353 -4.27 40.69 15.84
C GLU A 353 -3.27 41.73 16.34
N GLU A 354 -2.18 41.30 16.96
CA GLU A 354 -1.12 42.18 17.48
C GLU A 354 -0.12 42.61 16.39
N MET A 355 -0.07 41.91 15.26
CA MET A 355 0.86 42.19 14.17
C MET A 355 0.31 43.27 13.22
N PRO A 356 1.00 44.42 13.06
CA PRO A 356 0.54 45.47 12.16
C PRO A 356 0.76 45.08 10.68
N TYR A 357 -0.24 45.36 9.84
CA TYR A 357 -0.18 45.17 8.39
C TYR A 357 -0.80 46.36 7.66
N GLY A 358 0.04 47.32 7.25
CA GLY A 358 -0.42 48.56 6.64
C GLY A 358 -1.21 49.43 7.63
N ASN A 359 -2.49 49.67 7.36
CA ASN A 359 -3.41 50.38 8.26
C ASN A 359 -4.30 49.42 9.09
N GLU A 360 -4.12 48.11 8.89
CA GLU A 360 -4.90 47.03 9.49
C GLU A 360 -3.95 46.10 10.26
N THR A 361 -4.46 44.98 10.74
CA THR A 361 -3.68 43.91 11.39
C THR A 361 -3.44 42.76 10.41
N MET A 362 -2.50 41.87 10.75
CA MET A 362 -2.30 40.64 9.98
C MET A 362 -3.53 39.73 10.07
N LEU A 363 -4.27 39.78 11.20
CA LEU A 363 -5.53 39.07 11.34
C LEU A 363 -6.56 39.56 10.30
N ASP A 364 -6.69 40.87 10.11
CA ASP A 364 -7.60 41.44 9.11
C ASP A 364 -7.26 40.93 7.70
N PHE A 365 -5.96 40.77 7.39
CA PHE A 365 -5.53 40.20 6.11
C PHE A 365 -6.02 38.77 5.92
N PHE A 366 -5.83 37.90 6.93
CA PHE A 366 -6.24 36.48 6.87
C PHE A 366 -7.75 36.24 7.05
N LEU A 367 -8.50 37.23 7.54
CA LEU A 367 -9.96 37.20 7.62
C LEU A 367 -10.66 37.69 6.35
N GLN A 368 -9.91 38.08 5.31
CA GLN A 368 -10.51 38.45 4.02
C GLN A 368 -11.24 37.25 3.39
N PRO A 369 -12.49 37.42 2.89
CA PRO A 369 -13.23 36.37 2.20
C PRO A 369 -12.43 35.75 1.06
N TYR A 370 -12.48 34.42 0.96
CA TYR A 370 -11.87 33.66 -0.12
C TYR A 370 -12.17 34.27 -1.50
N GLU A 371 -13.41 34.68 -1.77
CA GLU A 371 -13.80 35.21 -3.08
C GLU A 371 -13.09 36.51 -3.44
N ASP A 372 -12.72 37.32 -2.46
CA ASP A 372 -12.06 38.61 -2.68
C ASP A 372 -10.56 38.41 -2.91
N ILE A 373 -9.94 37.50 -2.15
CA ILE A 373 -8.55 37.08 -2.33
C ILE A 373 -8.36 36.35 -3.66
N ALA A 374 -9.22 35.39 -4.00
CA ALA A 374 -9.16 34.63 -5.24
C ALA A 374 -9.31 35.52 -6.49
N LYS A 375 -10.19 36.53 -6.45
CA LYS A 375 -10.34 37.50 -7.55
C LYS A 375 -9.11 38.39 -7.75
N THR A 376 -8.35 38.63 -6.68
CA THR A 376 -7.22 39.55 -6.68
C THR A 376 -5.90 38.89 -6.38
N SER A 377 -5.76 37.59 -6.71
CA SER A 377 -4.70 36.65 -6.31
C SER A 377 -3.26 37.18 -6.23
N THR A 378 -2.92 38.21 -6.99
CA THR A 378 -1.72 39.06 -6.79
C THR A 378 -1.55 39.64 -5.37
N THR A 379 -2.60 39.69 -4.55
CA THR A 379 -2.56 40.08 -3.13
C THR A 379 -1.83 39.05 -2.26
N ILE A 380 -1.77 37.79 -2.71
CA ILE A 380 -1.04 36.70 -2.03
C ILE A 380 0.44 36.70 -2.42
N TYR A 381 0.84 37.32 -3.56
CA TYR A 381 2.24 37.27 -4.02
C TYR A 381 3.24 37.79 -2.98
N PRO A 382 2.99 38.88 -2.23
CA PRO A 382 3.92 39.30 -1.19
C PRO A 382 4.03 38.31 -0.04
N LEU A 383 2.99 37.51 0.25
CA LEU A 383 3.04 36.41 1.22
C LEU A 383 3.96 35.31 0.66
N ILE A 384 3.74 34.84 -0.56
CA ILE A 384 4.56 33.78 -1.17
C ILE A 384 6.02 34.21 -1.26
N ALA A 385 6.29 35.43 -1.71
CA ALA A 385 7.64 35.97 -1.81
C ALA A 385 8.31 36.22 -0.44
N SER A 386 7.52 36.22 0.64
CA SER A 386 8.08 36.25 1.99
C SER A 386 8.51 34.85 2.47
N LEU A 387 8.00 33.77 1.89
CA LEU A 387 8.39 32.41 2.24
C LEU A 387 9.72 32.05 1.57
N SER A 388 10.52 31.28 2.29
CA SER A 388 11.71 30.60 1.74
C SER A 388 11.31 29.48 0.77
N GLU A 389 12.24 28.91 0.01
CA GLU A 389 11.91 27.85 -0.95
C GLU A 389 11.46 26.58 -0.23
N GLY A 390 12.12 26.22 0.86
CA GLY A 390 11.71 25.12 1.74
C GLY A 390 10.34 25.36 2.36
N GLN A 391 10.03 26.58 2.81
CA GLN A 391 8.69 26.90 3.33
C GLN A 391 7.59 26.83 2.26
N ARG A 392 7.88 27.28 1.02
CA ARG A 392 6.94 27.15 -0.11
C ARG A 392 6.70 25.69 -0.43
N ALA A 393 7.76 24.89 -0.47
CA ALA A 393 7.67 23.46 -0.72
C ALA A 393 6.83 22.76 0.37
N ALA A 394 7.01 23.15 1.63
CA ALA A 394 6.26 22.62 2.77
C ALA A 394 4.75 22.89 2.74
N LEU A 395 4.27 23.88 1.98
CA LEU A 395 2.82 24.12 1.79
C LEU A 395 2.08 22.92 1.18
N ASN A 396 2.79 21.98 0.55
CA ASN A 396 2.18 20.75 0.00
C ASN A 396 1.80 19.74 1.09
N PHE A 397 2.37 19.84 2.28
CA PHE A 397 2.15 18.90 3.37
C PHE A 397 1.83 19.58 4.72
N MET A 398 1.65 20.91 4.74
CA MET A 398 1.32 21.63 5.97
C MET A 398 0.22 22.68 5.80
N SER A 399 -0.49 22.96 6.89
CA SER A 399 -1.48 24.02 6.94
C SER A 399 -0.85 25.41 7.14
N LEU A 400 -1.55 26.47 6.72
CA LEU A 400 -1.17 27.86 7.03
C LEU A 400 -1.08 28.10 8.54
N GLU A 401 -1.94 27.44 9.30
CA GLU A 401 -1.90 27.44 10.77
C GLU A 401 -0.53 26.95 11.27
N THR A 402 -0.08 25.80 10.80
CA THR A 402 1.20 25.20 11.19
C THR A 402 2.37 26.13 10.86
N LEU A 403 2.36 26.72 9.67
CA LEU A 403 3.38 27.66 9.22
C LEU A 403 3.45 28.94 10.09
N ILE A 404 2.30 29.41 10.58
CA ILE A 404 2.23 30.55 11.52
C ILE A 404 2.69 30.12 12.92
N MET A 405 2.25 28.96 13.41
CA MET A 405 2.69 28.43 14.71
C MET A 405 4.21 28.28 14.78
N MET A 406 4.85 27.78 13.72
CA MET A 406 6.31 27.69 13.64
C MET A 406 6.98 29.05 13.78
N THR A 407 6.38 30.10 13.22
CA THR A 407 6.90 31.47 13.38
C THR A 407 6.73 31.99 14.81
N MET A 408 5.64 31.61 15.48
CA MET A 408 5.34 32.02 16.86
C MET A 408 6.24 31.37 17.89
N GLN A 409 6.79 30.19 17.59
CA GLN A 409 7.71 29.50 18.47
C GLN A 409 9.00 30.32 18.61
N ASN A 410 9.07 31.10 19.69
CA ASN A 410 10.18 32.00 19.91
C ASN A 410 11.47 31.22 20.24
N LYS A 411 12.60 31.91 20.13
CA LYS A 411 13.96 31.46 20.46
C LYS A 411 14.11 30.74 21.81
N LYS A 412 13.19 30.97 22.75
CA LYS A 412 13.21 30.36 24.08
C LYS A 412 12.48 29.01 24.10
N ALA A 413 11.42 28.85 23.31
CA ALA A 413 10.66 27.59 23.21
C ALA A 413 11.56 26.44 22.74
N TYR A 414 12.35 26.63 21.68
CA TYR A 414 13.29 25.61 21.17
C TYR A 414 14.36 25.19 22.19
N ASN A 415 14.88 26.16 22.94
CA ASN A 415 15.92 25.89 23.94
C ASN A 415 15.36 25.24 25.24
N GLU A 416 14.07 25.42 25.52
CA GLU A 416 13.40 24.85 26.70
C GLU A 416 12.71 23.51 26.41
N ALA A 417 12.33 23.27 25.16
CA ALA A 417 11.89 21.98 24.64
C ALA A 417 13.08 21.01 24.55
N LYS A 418 13.71 20.71 25.69
CA LYS A 418 14.56 19.53 25.80
C LYS A 418 13.64 18.33 25.64
N ILE A 419 13.63 17.76 24.45
CA ILE A 419 13.11 16.43 24.22
C ILE A 419 13.81 15.56 25.26
N THR A 420 13.04 15.07 26.23
CA THR A 420 13.55 14.15 27.23
C THR A 420 14.14 12.97 26.49
N GLU A 421 15.30 12.46 26.92
CA GLU A 421 15.92 11.25 26.37
C GLU A 421 14.87 10.13 26.31
N GLN A 422 14.25 9.97 25.15
CA GLN A 422 13.34 8.90 24.79
C GLN A 422 14.13 7.99 23.86
N GLU A 423 13.91 6.68 23.99
CA GLU A 423 14.48 5.76 23.02
C GLU A 423 13.90 6.07 21.64
N PRO A 424 14.74 6.19 20.59
CA PRO A 424 14.25 6.44 19.25
C PRO A 424 13.22 5.39 18.83
N LEU A 425 12.13 5.84 18.21
CA LEU A 425 11.10 4.97 17.68
C LEU A 425 11.43 4.62 16.23
N SER A 426 11.27 3.34 15.87
CA SER A 426 11.35 2.91 14.47
C SER A 426 10.29 3.64 13.66
N ILE A 427 10.67 4.19 12.51
CA ILE A 427 9.71 4.78 11.56
C ILE A 427 8.71 3.75 11.01
N TYR A 428 9.05 2.46 11.07
CA TYR A 428 8.23 1.34 10.60
C TYR A 428 7.45 0.66 11.73
N PHE A 429 7.40 1.25 12.92
CA PHE A 429 6.76 0.63 14.07
C PHE A 429 5.28 0.28 13.80
N GLY A 430 4.96 -1.01 13.80
CA GLY A 430 3.61 -1.51 13.54
C GLY A 430 3.20 -1.51 12.07
N VAL A 431 4.11 -1.21 11.13
CA VAL A 431 3.88 -1.32 9.69
C VAL A 431 4.24 -2.72 9.21
N ASP A 432 3.32 -3.38 8.51
CA ASP A 432 3.59 -4.65 7.86
C ASP A 432 4.21 -4.41 6.48
N ARG A 433 5.55 -4.33 6.46
CA ARG A 433 6.33 -3.91 5.30
C ARG A 433 6.27 -4.88 4.11
N GLU A 434 5.91 -6.15 4.34
CA GLU A 434 5.79 -7.16 3.28
C GLU A 434 4.76 -6.78 2.20
N MET A 435 3.85 -5.86 2.52
CA MET A 435 2.88 -5.35 1.55
C MET A 435 3.50 -4.48 0.45
N TYR A 436 4.70 -3.96 0.66
CA TYR A 436 5.39 -3.13 -0.32
C TYR A 436 6.37 -3.92 -1.20
N ASP A 437 6.50 -5.23 -0.97
CA ASP A 437 7.35 -6.09 -1.79
C ASP A 437 6.77 -6.26 -3.21
N ILE A 438 7.65 -6.43 -4.21
CA ILE A 438 7.24 -6.68 -5.59
C ILE A 438 6.53 -8.04 -5.68
N GLY A 439 5.32 -8.06 -6.25
CA GLY A 439 4.45 -9.25 -6.20
C GLY A 439 3.85 -9.50 -4.81
N GLY A 440 3.90 -8.50 -3.93
CA GLY A 440 3.39 -8.55 -2.56
C GLY A 440 1.88 -8.37 -2.45
N ILE A 441 1.18 -7.84 -3.46
CA ILE A 441 -0.27 -7.58 -3.38
C ILE A 441 -0.99 -7.93 -4.70
N ALA A 442 -2.18 -8.52 -4.61
CA ALA A 442 -3.16 -8.59 -5.69
C ALA A 442 -4.55 -8.11 -5.26
N LEU A 443 -5.33 -7.63 -6.23
CA LEU A 443 -6.72 -7.21 -6.06
C LEU A 443 -7.67 -8.23 -6.70
N THR A 444 -8.72 -8.61 -5.98
CA THR A 444 -9.78 -9.43 -6.59
C THR A 444 -10.66 -8.58 -7.51
N PRO A 445 -11.38 -9.19 -8.49
CA PRO A 445 -12.30 -8.45 -9.36
C PRO A 445 -13.41 -7.69 -8.61
N ASN A 446 -13.71 -8.09 -7.37
CA ASN A 446 -14.71 -7.44 -6.51
C ASN A 446 -14.13 -6.25 -5.72
N THR A 447 -12.83 -6.04 -5.77
CA THR A 447 -12.12 -4.98 -5.07
C THR A 447 -11.72 -3.89 -6.06
N THR A 448 -12.07 -2.63 -5.79
CA THR A 448 -11.63 -1.50 -6.62
C THR A 448 -10.31 -0.94 -6.10
N SER A 449 -9.47 -0.41 -6.99
CA SER A 449 -8.25 0.31 -6.60
C SER A 449 -8.55 1.47 -5.63
N GLU A 450 -9.71 2.12 -5.78
CA GLU A 450 -10.19 3.16 -4.86
C GLU A 450 -10.45 2.62 -3.45
N SER A 451 -11.06 1.44 -3.31
CA SER A 451 -11.31 0.82 -1.99
C SER A 451 -10.02 0.41 -1.27
N VAL A 452 -9.01 -0.04 -2.01
CA VAL A 452 -7.68 -0.36 -1.46
C VAL A 452 -6.94 0.91 -1.10
N THR A 453 -7.04 1.95 -1.94
CA THR A 453 -6.50 3.27 -1.62
C THR A 453 -7.07 3.76 -0.31
N ASP A 454 -8.39 3.73 -0.13
CA ASP A 454 -9.06 4.08 1.13
C ASP A 454 -8.59 3.24 2.32
N MET A 455 -8.22 1.98 2.12
CA MET A 455 -7.77 1.10 3.20
C MET A 455 -6.31 1.32 3.59
N LEU A 456 -5.41 1.46 2.60
CA LEU A 456 -4.04 1.93 2.80
C LEU A 456 -4.06 3.29 3.51
N ASN A 457 -5.04 4.13 3.17
CA ASN A 457 -5.38 5.41 3.77
C ASN A 457 -6.07 5.35 5.15
N VAL A 458 -6.52 4.18 5.60
CA VAL A 458 -7.17 4.00 6.92
C VAL A 458 -6.18 3.43 7.94
N ASP A 459 -5.23 2.59 7.53
CA ASP A 459 -4.04 2.29 8.35
C ASP A 459 -3.10 3.51 8.41
N SER A 460 -3.12 4.34 7.36
CA SER A 460 -2.54 5.67 7.36
C SER A 460 -3.61 6.76 7.56
N ASN A 461 -4.07 7.00 8.81
CA ASN A 461 -4.95 8.13 9.25
C ASN A 461 -4.69 9.56 8.66
N ALA A 462 -3.65 9.79 7.86
CA ALA A 462 -3.33 11.01 7.12
C ALA A 462 -4.35 11.30 6.01
N ALA A 463 -4.88 10.27 5.35
CA ALA A 463 -5.86 10.48 4.29
C ALA A 463 -7.26 10.85 4.82
N LEU A 464 -7.58 10.65 6.10
CA LEU A 464 -8.83 11.18 6.66
C LEU A 464 -8.76 12.71 6.85
N VAL A 465 -7.57 13.26 7.11
CA VAL A 465 -7.34 14.71 7.11
C VAL A 465 -7.34 15.24 5.66
N TRP A 466 -6.74 14.49 4.73
CA TRP A 466 -6.69 14.85 3.31
C TRP A 466 -8.05 14.69 2.57
N GLN A 467 -8.85 13.66 2.85
CA GLN A 467 -10.20 13.46 2.29
C GLN A 467 -11.22 14.41 2.91
N ASN A 468 -11.13 14.75 4.20
CA ASN A 468 -12.00 15.79 4.76
C ASN A 468 -11.68 17.18 4.15
N PHE A 469 -10.47 17.39 3.65
CA PHE A 469 -10.11 18.55 2.81
C PHE A 469 -10.63 18.44 1.36
N LYS A 470 -10.57 17.24 0.75
CA LYS A 470 -10.96 17.01 -0.66
C LYS A 470 -12.48 16.93 -0.90
N VAL A 471 -13.25 16.40 0.05
CA VAL A 471 -14.72 16.26 -0.06
C VAL A 471 -15.44 17.63 -0.15
N GLY A 472 -14.78 18.72 0.28
CA GLY A 472 -15.27 20.09 0.06
C GLY A 472 -15.23 20.58 -1.39
N THR A 473 -14.43 19.96 -2.26
CA THR A 473 -14.24 20.40 -3.67
C THR A 473 -14.85 19.45 -4.70
N ASP A 474 -14.91 18.15 -4.43
CA ASP A 474 -15.46 17.16 -5.38
C ASP A 474 -16.99 17.27 -5.58
N ALA A 475 -17.72 17.80 -4.59
CA ALA A 475 -19.17 18.05 -4.72
C ALA A 475 -19.50 19.19 -5.72
N VAL A 476 -18.54 20.07 -6.03
CA VAL A 476 -18.72 21.18 -6.97
C VAL A 476 -18.28 20.79 -8.39
N VAL A 477 -17.22 19.98 -8.53
CA VAL A 477 -16.73 19.50 -9.82
C VAL A 477 -17.62 18.39 -10.38
N ALA A 478 -18.11 17.45 -9.55
CA ALA A 478 -19.03 16.41 -10.01
C ALA A 478 -20.38 16.99 -10.49
N ASN A 479 -20.87 18.06 -9.85
CA ASN A 479 -22.08 18.76 -10.29
C ASN A 479 -21.86 19.58 -11.57
N ALA A 480 -20.69 20.23 -11.73
CA ALA A 480 -20.35 20.94 -12.96
C ALA A 480 -20.11 19.99 -14.15
N PHE A 481 -19.53 18.81 -13.91
CA PHE A 481 -19.28 17.80 -14.94
C PHE A 481 -20.57 17.09 -15.38
N MET A 482 -21.49 16.82 -14.45
CA MET A 482 -22.81 16.24 -14.75
C MET A 482 -23.77 17.22 -15.44
N GLU A 483 -23.67 18.53 -15.17
CA GLU A 483 -24.39 19.56 -15.95
C GLU A 483 -23.80 19.74 -17.37
N ALA A 484 -22.47 19.67 -17.53
CA ALA A 484 -21.83 19.69 -18.85
C ALA A 484 -22.23 18.48 -19.71
N PHE A 485 -22.38 17.29 -19.11
CA PHE A 485 -22.85 16.08 -19.80
C PHE A 485 -24.33 16.13 -20.20
N LYS A 486 -25.17 16.85 -19.43
CA LYS A 486 -26.56 17.12 -19.83
C LYS A 486 -26.65 18.03 -21.05
N TYR A 487 -25.73 18.98 -21.22
CA TYR A 487 -25.70 19.90 -22.36
C TYR A 487 -25.10 19.29 -23.64
N MET A 488 -24.22 18.29 -23.52
CA MET A 488 -23.58 17.63 -24.68
C MET A 488 -24.43 16.50 -25.29
N LYS A 489 -25.52 16.08 -24.63
CA LYS A 489 -26.36 14.97 -25.08
C LYS A 489 -27.27 15.31 -26.26
N ASP A 490 -27.56 16.59 -26.50
CA ASP A 490 -28.67 16.99 -27.37
C ASP A 490 -28.27 17.44 -28.80
N ASP A 491 -26.98 17.57 -29.16
CA ASP A 491 -26.61 18.19 -30.45
C ASP A 491 -25.41 17.60 -31.24
N PHE A 492 -25.02 16.33 -31.03
CA PHE A 492 -23.95 15.72 -31.85
C PHE A 492 -24.41 14.55 -32.74
N VAL A 493 -24.77 14.88 -33.99
CA VAL A 493 -25.03 13.93 -35.07
C VAL A 493 -23.72 13.59 -35.78
N MET A 494 -23.21 12.37 -35.59
CA MET A 494 -22.08 11.84 -36.37
C MET A 494 -22.57 11.06 -37.61
N PRO A 495 -22.11 11.40 -38.83
CA PRO A 495 -22.41 10.65 -40.05
C PRO A 495 -21.46 9.45 -40.25
N LYS A 496 -22.04 8.32 -40.65
CA LYS A 496 -21.34 7.11 -41.12
C LYS A 496 -20.46 7.39 -42.34
N VAL A 497 -19.19 7.00 -42.31
CA VAL A 497 -18.39 6.77 -43.53
C VAL A 497 -17.47 5.54 -43.34
N ASN A 498 -17.76 4.50 -44.12
CA ASN A 498 -16.87 3.38 -44.45
C ASN A 498 -15.90 3.82 -45.54
N VAL A 499 -14.58 3.81 -45.33
CA VAL A 499 -13.58 3.71 -46.41
C VAL A 499 -12.28 3.07 -45.88
N ILE A 500 -12.05 1.81 -46.29
CA ILE A 500 -10.80 1.23 -46.85
C ILE A 500 -9.58 1.25 -45.90
N MET A 501 -8.95 0.14 -45.51
CA MET A 501 -8.28 -0.89 -46.33
C MET A 501 -7.07 -0.37 -47.16
N PRO A 502 -6.17 0.47 -46.61
CA PRO A 502 -4.77 0.40 -47.00
C PRO A 502 -3.79 0.81 -45.87
N ILE A 503 -3.87 0.17 -44.69
CA ILE A 503 -2.80 0.28 -43.66
C ILE A 503 -2.17 -1.09 -43.36
N TYR A 504 -2.86 -2.21 -43.65
CA TYR A 504 -2.27 -3.56 -43.58
C TYR A 504 -1.20 -3.84 -44.65
N LYS A 505 -1.02 -2.95 -45.64
CA LYS A 505 0.08 -3.01 -46.62
C LYS A 505 1.42 -2.49 -46.08
N ILE A 506 1.49 -1.99 -44.85
CA ILE A 506 2.74 -1.59 -44.19
C ILE A 506 3.36 -2.72 -43.36
N TYR A 507 2.59 -3.74 -42.94
CA TYR A 507 3.18 -4.91 -42.26
C TYR A 507 3.79 -5.94 -43.23
N ALA A 508 3.40 -5.88 -44.51
CA ALA A 508 4.07 -6.61 -45.61
C ALA A 508 5.51 -6.14 -45.89
N VAL A 509 6.02 -5.15 -45.14
CA VAL A 509 7.41 -4.67 -45.23
C VAL A 509 8.30 -5.28 -44.13
N TYR A 510 7.74 -5.85 -43.05
CA TYR A 510 8.55 -6.39 -41.95
C TYR A 510 8.85 -7.90 -42.03
N SER A 511 8.07 -8.71 -42.75
CA SER A 511 8.36 -10.15 -42.91
C SER A 511 9.45 -10.48 -43.93
N ASN A 512 9.96 -9.47 -44.67
CA ASN A 512 11.14 -9.61 -45.52
C ASN A 512 12.46 -9.44 -44.73
N ILE A 513 12.39 -9.17 -43.42
CA ILE A 513 13.56 -9.00 -42.53
C ILE A 513 13.94 -10.32 -41.82
N ALA A 514 13.10 -11.36 -41.86
CA ALA A 514 13.37 -12.65 -41.22
C ALA A 514 14.27 -13.62 -42.04
N GLU A 515 14.76 -13.22 -43.21
CA GLU A 515 15.78 -14.00 -43.95
C GLU A 515 17.21 -13.80 -43.43
N ASN A 516 17.45 -12.96 -42.41
CA ASN A 516 18.79 -12.76 -41.83
C ASN A 516 18.84 -12.86 -40.30
N GLY A 517 18.46 -14.03 -39.78
CA GLY A 517 19.11 -14.61 -38.60
C GLY A 517 18.59 -14.20 -37.20
N LYS A 518 18.52 -15.24 -36.37
CA LYS A 518 18.26 -15.31 -34.91
C LYS A 518 16.79 -15.31 -34.46
N LEU A 519 16.48 -16.43 -33.78
CA LEU A 519 15.53 -16.66 -32.69
C LEU A 519 14.33 -15.71 -32.58
N LEU A 520 13.11 -16.25 -32.64
CA LEU A 520 12.19 -16.23 -31.51
C LEU A 520 11.01 -17.19 -31.76
N PHE A 521 10.65 -17.93 -30.72
CA PHE A 521 9.39 -18.67 -30.60
C PHE A 521 8.20 -17.69 -30.61
N VAL A 522 7.04 -18.15 -31.07
CA VAL A 522 5.71 -18.03 -30.43
C VAL A 522 4.62 -18.58 -31.37
N THR A 523 4.06 -19.67 -30.86
CA THR A 523 2.75 -20.35 -30.95
C THR A 523 1.58 -19.85 -31.82
N ASP A 524 0.90 -20.88 -32.37
CA ASP A 524 -0.54 -21.14 -32.60
C ASP A 524 -1.46 -20.10 -33.28
N THR A 525 -2.31 -20.46 -34.25
CA THR A 525 -3.31 -21.55 -34.22
C THR A 525 -3.54 -22.21 -35.58
N ILE A 526 -3.60 -23.56 -35.63
CA ILE A 526 -4.11 -24.31 -36.80
C ILE A 526 -5.19 -25.34 -36.37
N ALA A 527 -6.35 -25.24 -37.01
CA ALA A 527 -7.53 -26.05 -36.78
C ALA A 527 -7.42 -27.52 -37.28
N PRO A 528 -8.18 -28.47 -36.70
CA PRO A 528 -8.05 -29.92 -36.93
C PRO A 528 -8.26 -30.43 -38.37
N GLU A 529 -8.91 -29.65 -39.23
CA GLU A 529 -9.17 -30.05 -40.62
C GLU A 529 -7.90 -29.99 -41.52
N ARG A 530 -6.89 -29.20 -41.13
CA ARG A 530 -5.60 -29.12 -41.85
C ARG A 530 -4.67 -30.29 -41.55
N THR A 531 -4.75 -30.89 -40.37
CA THR A 531 -4.00 -32.11 -40.00
C THR A 531 -4.49 -33.32 -40.80
N LYS A 532 -5.80 -33.38 -41.09
CA LYS A 532 -6.38 -34.42 -41.95
C LYS A 532 -5.97 -34.23 -43.42
N TYR A 533 -5.93 -33.00 -43.93
CA TYR A 533 -5.45 -32.68 -45.28
C TYR A 533 -3.97 -33.04 -45.47
N LEU A 534 -3.12 -32.74 -44.47
CA LEU A 534 -1.70 -33.08 -44.50
C LEU A 534 -1.45 -34.59 -44.47
N MET A 535 -2.21 -35.34 -43.66
CA MET A 535 -2.14 -36.80 -43.63
C MET A 535 -2.65 -37.44 -44.93
N ASP A 536 -3.72 -36.90 -45.53
CA ASP A 536 -4.27 -37.37 -46.82
C ASP A 536 -3.34 -37.04 -48.00
N CYS A 537 -2.62 -35.92 -47.94
CA CYS A 537 -1.53 -35.58 -48.87
C CYS A 537 -0.34 -36.53 -48.71
N PHE A 538 0.02 -36.91 -47.48
CA PHE A 538 1.12 -37.84 -47.21
C PHE A 538 0.79 -39.27 -47.69
N ASP A 539 -0.45 -39.71 -47.51
CA ASP A 539 -0.93 -41.03 -47.95
C ASP A 539 -0.99 -41.11 -49.50
N LYS A 540 -1.39 -40.02 -50.17
CA LYS A 540 -1.36 -39.90 -51.63
C LYS A 540 0.04 -39.74 -52.22
N PHE A 541 0.97 -39.15 -51.46
CA PHE A 541 2.38 -39.07 -51.84
C PHE A 541 3.04 -40.46 -51.90
N SER A 542 2.58 -41.40 -51.07
CA SER A 542 3.14 -42.75 -50.97
C SER A 542 2.67 -43.73 -52.06
N THR A 543 1.61 -43.41 -52.81
CA THR A 543 0.93 -44.37 -53.72
C THR A 543 1.08 -44.08 -55.22
N GLY A 544 1.86 -43.08 -55.62
CA GLY A 544 2.42 -42.99 -56.97
C GLY A 544 1.43 -42.82 -58.13
N PHE A 545 0.43 -41.94 -57.98
CA PHE A 545 -0.49 -41.57 -59.07
C PHE A 545 -0.32 -40.09 -59.44
N TRP A 546 0.28 -39.79 -60.60
CA TRP A 546 0.38 -38.42 -61.12
C TRP A 546 0.22 -38.39 -62.64
N GLU A 547 -1.02 -38.30 -63.11
CA GLU A 547 -1.29 -37.73 -64.44
C GLU A 547 -2.45 -36.75 -64.30
N THR A 548 -2.09 -35.46 -64.25
CA THR A 548 -2.96 -34.27 -64.16
C THR A 548 -3.61 -33.99 -62.80
N GLN A 549 -3.27 -32.85 -62.20
CA GLN A 549 -4.07 -32.26 -61.12
C GLN A 549 -4.62 -30.89 -61.53
N GLU A 550 -5.90 -30.71 -61.24
CA GLU A 550 -6.58 -29.43 -61.28
C GLU A 550 -6.34 -28.75 -59.93
N VAL A 551 -5.61 -27.64 -59.94
CA VAL A 551 -5.33 -26.89 -58.72
C VAL A 551 -6.15 -25.61 -58.75
N PHE A 552 -6.86 -25.33 -57.66
CA PHE A 552 -7.57 -24.08 -57.49
C PHE A 552 -6.71 -23.13 -56.66
N THR A 553 -6.49 -21.94 -57.19
CA THR A 553 -5.83 -20.85 -56.47
C THR A 553 -6.77 -20.28 -55.41
N MET A 554 -6.25 -19.54 -54.42
CA MET A 554 -7.01 -19.11 -53.24
C MET A 554 -8.19 -18.17 -53.55
N ASP A 555 -8.31 -17.64 -54.77
CA ASP A 555 -9.47 -16.87 -55.23
C ASP A 555 -10.54 -17.73 -55.96
N GLY A 556 -10.34 -19.04 -56.04
CA GLY A 556 -11.23 -19.98 -56.70
C GLY A 556 -10.95 -20.20 -58.18
N THR A 557 -9.87 -19.62 -58.74
CA THR A 557 -9.53 -19.82 -60.16
C THR A 557 -8.77 -21.12 -60.38
N LYS A 558 -9.21 -21.91 -61.37
CA LYS A 558 -8.67 -23.23 -61.71
C LYS A 558 -7.48 -23.13 -62.66
N THR A 559 -6.33 -23.64 -62.26
CA THR A 559 -5.11 -23.67 -63.07
C THR A 559 -4.54 -25.10 -63.09
N ILE A 560 -4.20 -25.60 -64.29
CA ILE A 560 -3.69 -26.95 -64.50
C ILE A 560 -2.16 -26.88 -64.57
N TRP A 561 -1.46 -27.64 -63.71
CA TRP A 561 -0.01 -27.76 -63.76
C TRP A 561 0.38 -29.06 -64.47
N HIS A 562 1.35 -28.97 -65.40
CA HIS A 562 2.00 -30.12 -66.01
C HIS A 562 3.47 -30.13 -65.58
N THR A 563 3.86 -31.12 -64.79
CA THR A 563 5.28 -31.44 -64.59
C THR A 563 5.70 -32.38 -65.71
N SER A 564 6.78 -32.06 -66.42
CA SER A 564 7.23 -32.88 -67.55
C SER A 564 7.86 -34.20 -67.05
N ALA A 565 7.78 -35.25 -67.87
CA ALA A 565 8.42 -36.53 -67.55
C ALA A 565 9.95 -36.40 -67.37
N GLU A 566 10.57 -35.39 -67.98
CA GLU A 566 12.00 -35.10 -67.87
C GLU A 566 12.37 -34.54 -66.49
N GLU A 567 11.57 -33.63 -65.92
CA GLU A 567 11.81 -33.12 -64.56
C GLU A 567 11.68 -34.21 -63.49
N MET A 568 10.77 -35.17 -63.72
CA MET A 568 10.59 -36.30 -62.82
C MET A 568 11.70 -37.35 -62.91
N GLU A 569 12.31 -37.55 -64.08
CA GLU A 569 13.49 -38.41 -64.19
C GLU A 569 14.72 -37.76 -63.56
N MET A 570 14.89 -36.44 -63.69
CA MET A 570 15.98 -35.71 -63.03
C MET A 570 15.92 -35.83 -61.49
N ILE A 571 14.74 -35.69 -60.89
CA ILE A 571 14.55 -35.88 -59.44
C ILE A 571 14.82 -37.33 -59.00
N LYS A 572 14.43 -38.32 -59.81
CA LYS A 572 14.73 -39.73 -59.50
C LYS A 572 16.21 -40.05 -59.61
N GLU A 573 16.93 -39.38 -60.51
CA GLU A 573 18.36 -39.57 -60.73
C GLU A 573 19.17 -38.97 -59.58
N ASP A 574 18.80 -37.78 -59.10
CA ASP A 574 19.38 -37.15 -57.89
C ASP A 574 19.15 -38.01 -56.64
N ILE A 575 17.95 -38.60 -56.49
CA ILE A 575 17.64 -39.49 -55.37
C ILE A 575 18.43 -40.81 -55.47
N ARG A 576 18.63 -41.36 -56.68
CA ARG A 576 19.47 -42.56 -56.89
C ARG A 576 20.94 -42.29 -56.62
N GLU A 577 21.45 -41.12 -57.03
CA GLU A 577 22.83 -40.72 -56.77
C GLU A 577 23.07 -40.55 -55.27
N TRP A 578 22.14 -39.89 -54.57
CA TRP A 578 22.16 -39.74 -53.12
C TRP A 578 22.07 -41.09 -52.37
N MET A 579 21.26 -42.03 -52.86
CA MET A 579 21.15 -43.39 -52.30
C MET A 579 22.40 -44.25 -52.53
N ASN A 580 23.08 -44.07 -53.67
CA ASN A 580 24.30 -44.81 -53.98
C ASN A 580 25.52 -44.28 -53.19
N ILE A 581 25.55 -42.98 -52.86
CA ILE A 581 26.63 -42.37 -52.09
C ILE A 581 26.62 -42.84 -50.62
N ASN A 582 25.44 -43.12 -50.05
CA ASN A 582 25.30 -43.35 -48.61
C ASN A 582 25.07 -44.83 -48.20
N GLY A 583 25.45 -45.77 -49.06
CA GLY A 583 25.72 -47.18 -48.74
C GLY A 583 24.94 -47.80 -47.57
N GLY A 584 23.71 -48.25 -47.83
CA GLY A 584 23.10 -49.37 -47.09
C GLY A 584 22.57 -49.14 -45.67
N ASN A 585 22.54 -47.91 -45.15
CA ASN A 585 22.02 -47.64 -43.79
C ASN A 585 20.67 -46.89 -43.76
N VAL A 586 19.82 -47.11 -44.78
CA VAL A 586 18.50 -46.48 -44.91
C VAL A 586 17.59 -46.74 -43.69
N PHE A 587 17.63 -47.94 -43.12
CA PHE A 587 16.87 -48.24 -41.89
C PHE A 587 17.40 -47.52 -40.66
N GLY A 588 18.70 -47.24 -40.59
CA GLY A 588 19.30 -46.45 -39.52
C GLY A 588 18.84 -45.00 -39.57
N TYR A 589 18.88 -44.36 -40.75
CA TYR A 589 18.46 -42.97 -40.90
C TYR A 589 16.94 -42.76 -40.75
N ILE A 590 16.11 -43.73 -41.17
CA ILE A 590 14.67 -43.70 -40.92
C ILE A 590 14.37 -43.90 -39.42
N ALA A 591 15.08 -44.82 -38.75
CA ALA A 591 14.95 -44.99 -37.30
C ALA A 591 15.41 -43.74 -36.53
N TYR A 592 16.55 -43.13 -36.89
CA TYR A 592 17.01 -41.87 -36.30
C TYR A 592 16.05 -40.72 -36.59
N GLY A 593 15.48 -40.64 -37.79
CA GLY A 593 14.47 -39.64 -38.15
C GLY A 593 13.18 -39.79 -37.33
N ILE A 594 12.67 -41.01 -37.16
CA ILE A 594 11.49 -41.29 -36.33
C ILE A 594 11.79 -41.02 -34.85
N THR A 595 12.95 -41.43 -34.34
CA THR A 595 13.36 -41.13 -32.96
C THR A 595 13.53 -39.63 -32.75
N PHE A 596 14.07 -38.89 -33.72
CA PHE A 596 14.22 -37.44 -33.63
C PHE A 596 12.85 -36.73 -33.71
N VAL A 597 11.90 -37.22 -34.51
CA VAL A 597 10.54 -36.67 -34.58
C VAL A 597 9.75 -37.01 -33.31
N VAL A 598 9.89 -38.21 -32.74
CA VAL A 598 9.25 -38.57 -31.47
C VAL A 598 9.89 -37.82 -30.29
N ALA A 599 11.21 -37.62 -30.31
CA ALA A 599 11.91 -36.82 -29.31
C ALA A 599 11.61 -35.33 -29.46
N ALA A 600 11.52 -34.80 -30.68
CA ALA A 600 11.13 -33.41 -30.94
C ALA A 600 9.65 -33.17 -30.67
N ALA A 601 8.76 -34.14 -30.95
CA ALA A 601 7.36 -34.08 -30.55
C ALA A 601 7.21 -34.20 -29.04
N GLY A 602 8.00 -35.06 -28.37
CA GLY A 602 8.08 -35.15 -26.92
C GLY A 602 8.61 -33.86 -26.29
N LEU A 603 9.68 -33.27 -26.84
CA LEU A 603 10.25 -31.99 -26.42
C LEU A 603 9.35 -30.81 -26.77
N TYR A 604 8.58 -30.88 -27.86
CA TYR A 604 7.57 -29.88 -28.24
C TYR A 604 6.34 -30.01 -27.36
N THR A 605 5.88 -31.22 -27.03
CA THR A 605 4.81 -31.45 -26.05
C THR A 605 5.28 -31.03 -24.67
N LEU A 606 6.54 -31.28 -24.28
CA LEU A 606 7.12 -30.73 -23.06
C LEU A 606 7.27 -29.20 -23.13
N SER A 607 7.72 -28.62 -24.24
CA SER A 607 7.90 -27.16 -24.32
C SER A 607 6.58 -26.41 -24.45
N THR A 608 5.54 -27.00 -25.06
CA THR A 608 4.20 -26.39 -25.20
C THR A 608 3.26 -26.75 -24.05
N GLN A 609 3.48 -27.87 -23.36
CA GLN A 609 2.76 -28.14 -22.11
C GLN A 609 3.36 -27.37 -20.94
N TYR A 610 4.67 -27.06 -20.94
CA TYR A 610 5.40 -26.48 -19.78
C TYR A 610 5.90 -25.03 -19.98
N ASP A 611 5.42 -24.30 -20.99
CA ASP A 611 5.69 -22.87 -21.14
C ASP A 611 4.86 -22.10 -20.08
N ILE A 612 5.30 -22.11 -18.82
CA ILE A 612 4.69 -21.30 -17.78
C ILE A 612 5.71 -20.34 -17.22
N GLU A 613 5.34 -19.08 -17.31
CA GLU A 613 5.95 -17.99 -16.58
C GLU A 613 5.65 -18.24 -15.10
N TYR A 614 6.68 -18.57 -14.33
CA TYR A 614 6.58 -18.72 -12.88
C TYR A 614 6.34 -17.33 -12.27
N THR A 615 5.07 -16.92 -12.20
CA THR A 615 4.67 -15.68 -11.54
C THR A 615 4.55 -15.96 -10.04
N PRO A 616 5.35 -15.32 -9.17
CA PRO A 616 5.22 -15.45 -7.73
C PRO A 616 3.79 -15.14 -7.28
N GLY A 617 3.29 -15.90 -6.30
CA GLY A 617 1.98 -15.68 -5.74
C GLY A 617 1.94 -14.35 -5.02
N PRO A 618 0.81 -13.64 -4.95
CA PRO A 618 0.71 -12.47 -4.10
C PRO A 618 1.08 -12.81 -2.65
N ALA A 619 1.89 -11.99 -1.98
CA ALA A 619 2.03 -12.14 -0.52
C ALA A 619 0.71 -11.78 0.18
N ILE A 620 -0.06 -10.88 -0.42
CA ILE A 620 -1.30 -10.33 0.09
C ILE A 620 -2.35 -10.30 -1.01
N VAL A 621 -3.60 -10.58 -0.66
CA VAL A 621 -4.75 -10.36 -1.54
C VAL A 621 -5.76 -9.48 -0.81
N TYR A 622 -6.27 -8.45 -1.47
CA TYR A 622 -7.42 -7.69 -0.99
C TYR A 622 -8.69 -8.20 -1.65
N ASP A 623 -9.68 -8.56 -0.83
CA ASP A 623 -11.01 -9.00 -1.29
C ASP A 623 -12.13 -8.25 -0.59
N THR A 624 -13.29 -8.15 -1.23
CA THR A 624 -14.51 -7.63 -0.60
C THR A 624 -15.47 -8.79 -0.35
N ILE A 625 -15.76 -9.05 0.93
CA ILE A 625 -16.75 -10.06 1.31
C ILE A 625 -18.01 -9.34 1.73
N SER A 626 -19.05 -9.40 0.90
CA SER A 626 -20.38 -9.00 1.36
C SER A 626 -20.86 -9.98 2.43
N PHE A 627 -20.88 -9.53 3.68
CA PHE A 627 -21.48 -10.30 4.77
C PHE A 627 -22.79 -9.68 5.23
N ASN A 628 -23.67 -10.57 5.69
CA ASN A 628 -24.95 -10.17 6.22
C ASN A 628 -24.82 -10.04 7.73
N ARG A 629 -24.95 -8.84 8.26
CA ARG A 629 -25.06 -8.61 9.70
C ARG A 629 -26.52 -8.42 10.08
N TYR A 630 -26.87 -8.73 11.33
CA TYR A 630 -28.13 -8.30 11.89
C TYR A 630 -27.92 -6.96 12.61
N ASN A 631 -28.72 -5.94 12.27
CA ASN A 631 -28.68 -4.66 12.99
C ASN A 631 -29.28 -4.80 14.41
N GLU A 632 -29.29 -3.71 15.17
CA GLU A 632 -29.85 -3.66 16.54
C GLU A 632 -31.34 -4.05 16.61
N ASN A 633 -32.06 -4.00 15.49
CA ASN A 633 -33.46 -4.41 15.38
C ASN A 633 -33.63 -5.89 14.98
N GLY A 634 -32.53 -6.64 14.80
CA GLY A 634 -32.56 -8.01 14.33
C GLY A 634 -32.86 -8.14 12.83
N GLU A 635 -32.72 -7.07 12.05
CA GLU A 635 -32.90 -7.08 10.60
C GLU A 635 -31.59 -7.42 9.90
N ARG A 636 -31.67 -8.27 8.87
CA ARG A 636 -30.52 -8.65 8.06
C ARG A 636 -30.15 -7.48 7.13
N ILE A 637 -29.00 -6.86 7.36
CA ILE A 637 -28.40 -5.86 6.48
C ILE A 637 -27.21 -6.48 5.74
N SER A 638 -27.15 -6.30 4.43
CA SER A 638 -25.93 -6.55 3.66
C SER A 638 -25.05 -5.33 3.83
N VAL A 639 -23.89 -5.52 4.44
CA VAL A 639 -22.88 -4.46 4.51
C VAL A 639 -21.83 -4.86 3.47
N ASP A 640 -21.65 -4.02 2.46
CA ASP A 640 -20.47 -4.14 1.59
C ASP A 640 -19.27 -3.96 2.51
N SER A 641 -18.49 -5.03 2.70
CA SER A 641 -17.38 -4.96 3.63
C SER A 641 -16.35 -3.99 3.10
N LYS A 642 -15.63 -3.35 4.02
CA LYS A 642 -14.30 -2.84 3.72
C LYS A 642 -13.48 -3.98 3.06
N PRO A 643 -12.54 -3.66 2.18
CA PRO A 643 -11.62 -4.67 1.70
C PRO A 643 -10.98 -5.39 2.89
N ILE A 644 -10.88 -6.70 2.80
CA ILE A 644 -10.28 -7.57 3.80
C ILE A 644 -8.92 -7.96 3.25
N ARG A 645 -7.88 -7.78 4.08
CA ARG A 645 -6.50 -8.14 3.76
C ARG A 645 -6.25 -9.60 4.11
N TYR A 646 -5.85 -10.37 3.11
CA TYR A 646 -5.46 -11.77 3.26
C TYR A 646 -3.97 -11.90 3.05
N LYS A 647 -3.25 -12.57 3.95
CA LYS A 647 -1.81 -12.88 3.84
C LYS A 647 -1.62 -14.34 3.43
N ALA A 648 -0.73 -14.60 2.49
CA ALA A 648 -0.40 -15.95 2.06
C ALA A 648 0.15 -16.76 3.25
N CYS A 649 -0.34 -17.98 3.45
CA CYS A 649 0.24 -18.91 4.41
C CYS A 649 1.57 -19.42 3.85
N THR A 650 2.52 -19.72 4.72
CA THR A 650 3.85 -20.18 4.32
C THR A 650 3.97 -21.70 4.29
N CYS A 651 4.96 -22.21 3.58
CA CYS A 651 5.40 -23.61 3.60
C CYS A 651 6.94 -23.69 3.60
N GLU A 652 7.48 -24.79 4.11
CA GLU A 652 8.90 -25.10 3.90
C GLU A 652 9.07 -25.79 2.54
N ARG A 653 10.15 -25.47 1.84
CA ARG A 653 10.50 -26.07 0.55
C ARG A 653 11.90 -26.66 0.67
N GLU A 654 12.02 -27.96 0.51
CA GLU A 654 13.32 -28.65 0.53
C GLU A 654 14.16 -28.37 -0.72
N ASP A 655 13.52 -28.11 -1.86
CA ASP A 655 14.22 -27.94 -3.14
C ASP A 655 14.64 -26.48 -3.37
N GLU A 656 15.93 -26.21 -3.27
CA GLU A 656 16.55 -24.89 -3.44
C GLU A 656 16.17 -24.24 -4.79
N ASP A 657 16.09 -25.03 -5.87
CA ASP A 657 15.82 -24.51 -7.23
C ASP A 657 14.40 -23.93 -7.34
N TYR A 658 13.43 -24.52 -6.63
CA TYR A 658 12.05 -24.00 -6.57
C TYR A 658 11.89 -22.94 -5.48
N ARG A 659 12.66 -23.01 -4.39
CA ARG A 659 12.59 -21.99 -3.34
C ARG A 659 13.00 -20.62 -3.85
N ASP A 660 14.06 -20.54 -4.66
CA ASP A 660 14.55 -19.27 -5.21
C ASP A 660 13.57 -18.65 -6.22
N ALA A 661 12.83 -19.47 -6.95
CA ALA A 661 11.87 -18.99 -7.95
C ALA A 661 10.47 -18.74 -7.38
N LEU A 662 10.03 -19.52 -6.38
CA LEU A 662 8.63 -19.58 -5.94
C LEU A 662 8.42 -18.99 -4.53
N GLY A 663 9.48 -18.74 -3.77
CA GLY A 663 9.43 -18.25 -2.40
C GLY A 663 8.88 -19.29 -1.43
N ASP A 664 8.36 -18.86 -0.29
CA ASP A 664 7.83 -19.71 0.80
C ASP A 664 6.31 -19.78 0.82
N LYS A 665 5.62 -19.40 -0.27
CA LYS A 665 4.15 -19.35 -0.33
C LYS A 665 3.56 -20.75 -0.47
N SER A 666 2.55 -21.04 0.35
CA SER A 666 1.91 -22.35 0.43
C SER A 666 1.14 -22.70 -0.84
N ASP A 667 1.63 -23.68 -1.61
CA ASP A 667 0.89 -24.24 -2.75
C ASP A 667 0.17 -25.52 -2.32
N LEU A 668 -1.16 -25.46 -2.24
CA LEU A 668 -1.98 -26.62 -1.90
C LEU A 668 -1.94 -27.71 -2.99
N ASN A 669 -1.26 -27.50 -4.12
CA ASN A 669 -1.04 -28.52 -5.15
C ASN A 669 0.33 -29.20 -5.06
N GLY A 670 1.18 -28.87 -4.08
CA GLY A 670 2.46 -29.56 -3.86
C GLY A 670 3.55 -29.20 -4.88
N ASP A 671 3.72 -27.91 -5.17
CA ASP A 671 4.81 -27.34 -5.99
C ASP A 671 4.71 -27.53 -7.51
N VAL A 672 3.49 -27.72 -8.02
CA VAL A 672 3.29 -27.86 -9.46
C VAL A 672 3.01 -26.49 -10.07
N GLY A 673 4.10 -25.79 -10.42
CA GLY A 673 4.24 -24.47 -11.07
C GLY A 673 3.09 -23.89 -11.91
N LYS A 674 2.25 -24.72 -12.54
CA LYS A 674 1.21 -24.31 -13.49
C LYS A 674 -0.16 -24.08 -12.86
N GLN A 675 -0.34 -24.46 -11.60
CA GLN A 675 -1.66 -24.66 -11.01
C GLN A 675 -1.73 -24.19 -9.57
N TRP A 676 -1.01 -23.13 -9.21
CA TRP A 676 -0.91 -22.76 -7.81
C TRP A 676 -2.27 -22.47 -7.19
N LEU A 677 -2.51 -23.17 -6.10
CA LEU A 677 -3.68 -22.99 -5.27
C LEU A 677 -3.18 -22.49 -3.92
N ILE A 678 -2.95 -21.18 -3.84
CA ILE A 678 -2.30 -20.59 -2.67
C ILE A 678 -3.31 -20.39 -1.55
N LEU A 679 -2.98 -20.83 -0.34
CA LEU A 679 -3.80 -20.57 0.84
C LEU A 679 -3.46 -19.21 1.45
N TYR A 680 -4.50 -18.44 1.77
CA TYR A 680 -4.38 -17.18 2.47
C TYR A 680 -5.22 -17.17 3.74
N ALA A 681 -4.76 -16.43 4.73
CA ALA A 681 -5.42 -16.19 6.00
C ALA A 681 -5.62 -14.70 6.25
N THR A 682 -6.69 -14.33 6.96
CA THR A 682 -6.91 -12.96 7.44
C THR A 682 -7.16 -12.93 8.94
N LYS A 683 -6.79 -11.83 9.60
CA LYS A 683 -7.06 -11.53 11.01
C LYS A 683 -7.93 -10.28 11.14
N ASP A 684 -9.00 -10.23 10.33
CA ASP A 684 -9.87 -9.06 10.29
C ASP A 684 -10.83 -9.03 11.49
N GLN A 685 -10.77 -7.95 12.28
CA GLN A 685 -11.60 -7.76 13.47
C GLN A 685 -13.10 -7.64 13.17
N ALA A 686 -13.50 -7.39 11.92
CA ALA A 686 -14.89 -7.37 11.51
C ALA A 686 -15.51 -8.77 11.40
N LEU A 687 -14.68 -9.82 11.38
CA LEU A 687 -15.08 -11.21 11.28
C LEU A 687 -14.87 -11.95 12.61
N ASP A 688 -15.70 -12.96 12.86
CA ASP A 688 -15.56 -13.83 14.03
C ASP A 688 -14.35 -14.76 13.87
N PRO A 689 -13.56 -15.03 14.94
CA PRO A 689 -12.38 -15.89 14.87
C PRO A 689 -12.73 -17.35 14.60
N ILE A 690 -11.86 -18.06 13.89
CA ILE A 690 -11.99 -19.49 13.62
C ILE A 690 -11.63 -20.29 14.87
N LEU A 691 -12.51 -21.22 15.26
CA LEU A 691 -12.30 -22.13 16.38
C LEU A 691 -11.24 -23.19 16.03
N ALA A 692 -10.28 -23.43 16.92
CA ALA A 692 -9.18 -24.37 16.71
C ALA A 692 -9.69 -25.81 16.48
N ASP A 693 -10.65 -26.26 17.28
CA ASP A 693 -11.23 -27.61 17.21
C ASP A 693 -12.21 -27.84 16.05
N SER A 694 -12.31 -26.88 15.12
CA SER A 694 -13.39 -26.85 14.13
C SER A 694 -13.01 -27.28 12.74
N PHE A 695 -11.74 -27.55 12.42
CA PHE A 695 -11.40 -28.03 11.09
C PHE A 695 -12.03 -29.39 10.80
N LYS A 696 -12.57 -29.53 9.59
CA LYS A 696 -13.14 -30.79 9.10
C LYS A 696 -12.88 -30.99 7.62
N VAL A 697 -12.12 -32.03 7.29
CA VAL A 697 -11.88 -32.46 5.91
C VAL A 697 -12.91 -33.50 5.49
N GLN A 698 -13.39 -33.43 4.24
CA GLN A 698 -14.29 -34.41 3.66
C GLN A 698 -13.86 -34.79 2.23
N TYR A 699 -13.84 -36.10 1.95
CA TYR A 699 -13.57 -36.63 0.62
C TYR A 699 -14.86 -37.09 -0.07
N GLY A 700 -15.03 -36.72 -1.34
CA GLY A 700 -16.16 -37.11 -2.19
C GLY A 700 -17.53 -36.60 -1.74
N ASN A 701 -17.59 -35.72 -0.73
CA ASN A 701 -18.82 -35.20 -0.15
C ASN A 701 -18.75 -33.68 0.04
N ASN A 702 -19.51 -32.95 -0.77
CA ASN A 702 -19.59 -31.49 -0.74
C ASN A 702 -20.68 -30.95 0.21
N ASN A 703 -21.37 -31.83 0.95
CA ASN A 703 -22.43 -31.39 1.85
C ASN A 703 -21.82 -30.72 3.07
N LEU A 704 -22.20 -29.45 3.29
CA LEU A 704 -21.84 -28.68 4.47
C LEU A 704 -22.13 -29.48 5.76
N PRO A 705 -21.12 -29.77 6.60
CA PRO A 705 -21.33 -30.56 7.80
C PRO A 705 -22.29 -29.87 8.78
N ALA A 706 -23.02 -30.66 9.59
CA ALA A 706 -23.95 -30.10 10.56
C ALA A 706 -23.24 -29.14 11.53
N GLY A 707 -23.78 -27.91 11.64
CA GLY A 707 -23.22 -26.85 12.49
C GLY A 707 -22.08 -26.04 11.86
N TYR A 708 -21.76 -26.28 10.59
CA TYR A 708 -20.81 -25.48 9.82
C TYR A 708 -21.59 -24.51 8.92
N LYS A 709 -20.95 -23.39 8.58
CA LYS A 709 -21.53 -22.36 7.70
C LYS A 709 -20.65 -22.03 6.50
N THR A 710 -19.36 -22.36 6.57
CA THR A 710 -18.35 -22.05 5.56
C THR A 710 -17.24 -23.10 5.56
N GLY A 711 -16.28 -22.95 4.65
CA GLY A 711 -15.04 -23.70 4.54
C GLY A 711 -14.03 -22.94 3.66
N LEU A 712 -12.91 -23.57 3.31
CA LEU A 712 -11.96 -22.99 2.37
C LEU A 712 -12.68 -22.66 1.06
N HIS A 713 -12.65 -21.39 0.67
CA HIS A 713 -13.37 -20.88 -0.48
C HIS A 713 -12.43 -20.08 -1.39
N LEU A 714 -12.87 -19.83 -2.63
CA LEU A 714 -12.18 -18.91 -3.51
C LEU A 714 -12.47 -17.48 -3.08
N PHE A 715 -11.55 -16.57 -3.37
CA PHE A 715 -11.81 -15.14 -3.34
C PHE A 715 -13.08 -14.76 -4.12
N GLY A 716 -13.90 -13.87 -3.57
CA GLY A 716 -15.19 -13.47 -4.13
C GLY A 716 -16.31 -14.50 -3.99
N THR A 717 -16.09 -15.62 -3.30
CA THR A 717 -17.09 -16.66 -3.06
C THR A 717 -17.27 -16.91 -1.56
N THR A 718 -18.37 -17.56 -1.19
CA THR A 718 -18.69 -17.85 0.23
C THR A 718 -18.89 -19.34 0.50
N GLY A 719 -18.85 -20.18 -0.55
CA GLY A 719 -19.03 -21.61 -0.44
C GLY A 719 -17.70 -22.34 -0.45
N ALA A 720 -17.59 -23.39 0.37
CA ALA A 720 -16.41 -24.25 0.34
C ALA A 720 -16.19 -24.80 -1.08
N VAL A 721 -14.96 -24.71 -1.58
CA VAL A 721 -14.59 -25.13 -2.92
C VAL A 721 -13.98 -26.53 -2.90
N ASP A 722 -14.17 -27.26 -4.00
CA ASP A 722 -13.48 -28.53 -4.22
C ASP A 722 -12.02 -28.27 -4.56
N LEU A 723 -11.11 -28.63 -3.65
CA LEU A 723 -9.67 -28.48 -3.85
C LEU A 723 -9.15 -29.36 -4.98
N ASN A 724 -9.87 -30.41 -5.38
CA ASN A 724 -9.55 -31.29 -6.51
C ASN A 724 -10.31 -30.93 -7.79
N ASN A 725 -10.95 -29.76 -7.85
CA ASN A 725 -11.63 -29.32 -9.06
C ASN A 725 -10.66 -29.31 -10.25
N LYS A 726 -11.11 -29.84 -11.39
CA LYS A 726 -10.39 -29.84 -12.68
C LYS A 726 -9.94 -28.45 -13.15
N ASP A 727 -10.59 -27.39 -12.67
CA ASP A 727 -10.22 -26.01 -12.98
C ASP A 727 -8.92 -25.61 -12.24
N PHE A 728 -8.55 -26.34 -11.18
CA PHE A 728 -7.34 -26.15 -10.36
C PHE A 728 -6.35 -27.32 -10.47
N CYS A 729 -6.79 -28.48 -10.99
CA CYS A 729 -6.02 -29.71 -11.03
C CYS A 729 -6.05 -30.31 -12.43
N TRP A 730 -4.88 -30.46 -13.06
CA TRP A 730 -4.74 -31.00 -14.43
C TRP A 730 -5.24 -32.45 -14.51
N ASP A 731 -4.93 -33.21 -13.47
CA ASP A 731 -5.38 -34.58 -13.28
C ASP A 731 -6.38 -34.62 -12.13
N HIS A 732 -7.65 -34.40 -12.47
CA HIS A 732 -8.72 -34.40 -11.47
C HIS A 732 -8.88 -35.80 -10.87
N GLY A 733 -8.77 -35.86 -9.54
CA GLY A 733 -9.15 -37.05 -8.79
C GLY A 733 -10.61 -37.44 -9.05
N LYS A 734 -10.96 -38.70 -8.79
CA LYS A 734 -12.35 -39.16 -8.91
C LYS A 734 -13.26 -38.60 -7.81
N ASP A 735 -12.67 -38.20 -6.68
CA ASP A 735 -13.34 -37.68 -5.51
C ASP A 735 -12.86 -36.25 -5.22
N GLY A 736 -13.80 -35.32 -5.00
CA GLY A 736 -13.47 -33.96 -4.57
C GLY A 736 -13.03 -33.89 -3.11
N ILE A 737 -12.39 -32.79 -2.70
CA ILE A 737 -11.91 -32.56 -1.33
C ILE A 737 -12.40 -31.19 -0.85
N TRP A 738 -13.02 -31.17 0.31
CA TRP A 738 -13.49 -29.93 0.96
C TRP A 738 -12.94 -29.84 2.38
N VAL A 739 -12.56 -28.63 2.78
CA VAL A 739 -12.13 -28.32 4.15
C VAL A 739 -13.12 -27.30 4.72
N PHE A 740 -13.74 -27.63 5.85
CA PHE A 740 -14.73 -26.80 6.54
C PHE A 740 -14.18 -26.33 7.88
N PHE A 741 -14.64 -25.17 8.36
CA PHE A 741 -14.33 -24.65 9.69
C PHE A 741 -15.52 -23.90 10.29
N LYS A 742 -15.51 -23.70 11.61
CA LYS A 742 -16.51 -22.90 12.34
C LYS A 742 -15.87 -21.63 12.87
N ARG A 743 -16.65 -20.56 12.88
CA ARG A 743 -16.29 -19.31 13.56
C ARG A 743 -17.04 -19.22 14.88
N ASP A 744 -16.42 -18.59 15.87
CA ASP A 744 -17.03 -18.32 17.18
C ASP A 744 -18.07 -17.20 17.07
N THR A 745 -19.28 -17.56 16.63
CA THR A 745 -20.42 -16.61 16.55
C THR A 745 -21.04 -16.29 17.92
N GLY A 746 -20.32 -16.52 19.02
CA GLY A 746 -20.75 -16.12 20.37
C GLY A 746 -21.05 -14.63 20.42
N ALA A 747 -22.02 -14.21 21.26
CA ALA A 747 -22.50 -12.83 21.33
C ALA A 747 -21.33 -11.85 21.31
N SER A 748 -21.18 -11.11 20.21
CA SER A 748 -20.08 -10.15 20.04
C SER A 748 -20.15 -9.17 21.19
N VAL A 749 -19.22 -9.28 22.15
CA VAL A 749 -18.98 -8.18 23.06
C VAL A 749 -18.37 -7.12 22.17
N THR A 750 -19.23 -6.20 21.70
CA THR A 750 -18.87 -5.03 20.90
C THR A 750 -18.11 -4.05 21.77
N GLY A 751 -16.96 -4.48 22.31
CA GLY A 751 -15.98 -3.65 22.96
C GLY A 751 -14.81 -3.55 22.00
N SER A 752 -14.60 -2.35 21.46
CA SER A 752 -13.40 -2.00 20.71
C SER A 752 -12.15 -2.45 21.49
N VAL A 753 -11.44 -3.44 20.96
CA VAL A 753 -10.21 -3.99 21.56
C VAL A 753 -8.96 -3.35 20.94
N PHE A 754 -9.09 -2.21 20.24
CA PHE A 754 -7.94 -1.31 20.11
C PHE A 754 -7.45 -1.07 21.53
N SER A 755 -6.30 -1.65 21.85
CA SER A 755 -5.76 -1.56 23.19
C SER A 755 -5.67 -0.06 23.48
N ASN A 756 -6.31 0.34 24.58
CA ASN A 756 -6.10 1.66 25.15
C ASN A 756 -4.60 1.90 25.41
N GLY A 757 -3.72 0.90 25.33
CA GLY A 757 -2.27 1.03 25.46
C GLY A 757 -1.56 1.57 24.21
N THR A 758 -1.91 1.15 22.98
CA THR A 758 -1.23 1.65 21.76
C THR A 758 -1.73 3.04 21.36
N VAL A 759 -3.05 3.27 21.51
CA VAL A 759 -3.64 4.61 21.37
C VAL A 759 -3.23 5.50 22.56
N ALA A 760 -2.98 4.97 23.76
CA ALA A 760 -2.38 5.77 24.83
C ALA A 760 -0.90 6.00 24.62
N LEU A 761 -0.09 5.14 24.00
CA LEU A 761 1.33 5.45 23.76
C LEU A 761 1.49 6.55 22.70
N ILE A 762 0.72 6.46 21.62
CA ILE A 762 0.65 7.48 20.56
C ILE A 762 -0.05 8.75 21.08
N GLY A 763 -1.14 8.59 21.82
CA GLY A 763 -1.89 9.68 22.45
C GLY A 763 -1.16 10.34 23.62
N VAL A 764 -0.32 9.61 24.37
CA VAL A 764 0.54 10.17 25.43
C VAL A 764 1.75 10.87 24.81
N GLY A 765 2.31 10.37 23.70
CA GLY A 765 3.33 11.11 22.95
C GLY A 765 2.80 12.45 22.44
N GLY A 766 1.66 12.43 21.73
CA GLY A 766 0.97 13.62 21.24
C GLY A 766 0.45 14.54 22.35
N ALA A 767 -0.14 14.00 23.42
CA ALA A 767 -0.63 14.77 24.55
C ALA A 767 0.50 15.31 25.44
N VAL A 768 1.65 14.65 25.55
CA VAL A 768 2.82 15.19 26.26
C VAL A 768 3.44 16.33 25.44
N PHE A 769 3.51 16.20 24.12
CA PHE A 769 3.99 17.27 23.25
C PHE A 769 3.01 18.46 23.23
N GLY A 770 1.72 18.20 23.08
CA GLY A 770 0.64 19.18 23.17
C GLY A 770 0.56 19.86 24.54
N ALA A 771 0.61 19.10 25.64
CA ALA A 771 0.62 19.64 26.99
C ALA A 771 1.89 20.42 27.31
N ALA A 772 3.05 20.03 26.75
CA ALA A 772 4.29 20.81 26.88
C ALA A 772 4.17 22.15 26.15
N ILE A 773 3.61 22.17 24.94
CA ILE A 773 3.34 23.40 24.18
C ILE A 773 2.33 24.27 24.96
N THR A 774 1.16 23.74 25.32
CA THR A 774 0.12 24.42 26.12
C THR A 774 0.68 24.97 27.44
N ALA A 775 1.47 24.20 28.19
CA ALA A 775 2.04 24.66 29.45
C ALA A 775 3.02 25.84 29.27
N VAL A 776 3.78 25.84 28.17
CA VAL A 776 4.65 26.97 27.79
C VAL A 776 3.80 28.19 27.41
N THR A 777 2.77 28.01 26.59
CA THR A 777 1.86 29.09 26.15
C THR A 777 1.10 29.71 27.33
N MET A 778 0.54 28.90 28.23
CA MET A 778 -0.14 29.35 29.45
C MET A 778 0.81 30.06 30.42
N THR A 779 2.08 29.65 30.51
CA THR A 779 3.06 30.30 31.37
C THR A 779 3.45 31.68 30.84
N VAL A 780 3.57 31.81 29.51
CA VAL A 780 3.86 33.08 28.84
C VAL A 780 2.67 34.04 28.96
N SER A 781 1.44 33.58 28.70
CA SER A 781 0.23 34.43 28.79
C SER A 781 -0.03 34.92 30.21
N ARG A 782 0.18 34.07 31.24
CA ARG A 782 0.06 34.47 32.66
C ARG A 782 1.12 35.48 33.08
N LYS A 783 2.35 35.36 32.59
CA LYS A 783 3.41 36.34 32.85
C LYS A 783 3.09 37.71 32.26
N ARG A 784 2.60 37.73 31.02
CA ARG A 784 2.25 38.97 30.32
C ARG A 784 1.10 39.71 31.02
N LYS A 785 0.06 38.99 31.45
CA LYS A 785 -1.04 39.54 32.28
C LYS A 785 -0.59 40.03 33.68
N ALA A 786 0.54 39.55 34.19
CA ALA A 786 1.10 40.00 35.47
C ALA A 786 2.02 41.21 35.32
N GLU A 787 2.62 41.43 34.15
CA GLU A 787 3.43 42.61 33.82
C GLU A 787 2.57 43.82 33.40
N GLU A 788 1.36 43.57 32.89
CA GLU A 788 0.36 44.60 32.56
C GLU A 788 -0.43 45.10 33.78
N LYS A 789 -0.29 44.47 34.96
CA LYS A 789 -0.87 44.89 36.24
C LYS A 789 0.18 45.52 37.14
#